data_AF-A0A2H5WVU2-F1
#
_entry.id   AF-A0A2H5WVU2-F1
#
_cell.length_a   1.000
_cell.length_b   1.000
_cell.length_c   1.000
_cell.angle_alpha   90.00
_cell.angle_beta   90.00
_cell.angle_gamma   90.00
#
_symmetry.space_group_name_H-M   'P 1'
#
loop_
_entity.id
_entity.type
_entity.pdbx_description
1 polymer ?
#
loop_
_entity_poly.entity_id
_entity_poly.type
_entity_poly.pdbx_seq_one_letter_code
_entity_poly.pdbx_strand_id
1 'polypeptide(L)'
;MEEAAPKTPEAEQTPVRWRARRRRKDIPPESPAEAAPAEPSLEGEPPAAPSLEGEAPAAPKKPKRGKRASSADVQTAGAAPVEEEPTRKRRARRRKAEPEAVPEAVGEIPTPQAEEAGIVETTIPPEESTDILEVPPLEVTLRHPIARVHFHRGIPQITFGERVLLPLLFFGNPHTPEAAMRVHQQMQLASEAGVTLFALLIVLPVRDTGAIEAFDAVRYWTTLAREINPDALLLWRIVPVPVGNWQKEFPEAVIRFADGTVGGPSICADRWWDIVQRQLTELVRLVEQEGEGASTLGYHLDWGEWFLPESAGYDMSDAAVQAFREWLRRHFRNDTVSLRASWFNGEINFSTASIPPFVPSAPLTKRQFYDPRREGRWIDYHQFLSDATARRILSLARAVKEACHRRCLVGASYGYVLEWRHPYSGHLALSALLQSEDIDFLSAPVSYADRLPGGTGAVPVPVESVQLHHKLFLAEEDYRAPFGKVMRFDQPATEHSLTPSTGSEEDYNPPLRSAEAFAQVQRRSLMQALTHGFGEVWMDLWGEGWLMHPAAWEQIAEFQKMWGLRERKIFSSVVPVEVGEKTVLGQMEPDLAVLIDPTSLSYVRVGSPLIQQVIVQAREAIMRAGISYGFYLLDDVLRRDFPRSRLVLFLNAWNIKPSIREAIRRRLQRDGRVLIWLYAASLFDNHRHALETAREVTGLALALQPWASPQGSQIVDPLHPIVREMKSDKLGIQQRWEPSFYALAGECRVIGEYIETGLPSLTVAEYDHWRAVFIGERTLTPELLRGIARWAGVHVWCATNDVVQARPPLVHIHASKGGEKPLNLPAPLWVYDLTEGIMSEEAVLEHRIGMNEGESRLFLVGSRAAIEALLTGTDEGEDLIALIEPTAAHSTEPSWSAHPDLLDEAAIALVQPLPMSGEAPAEPRLEGEVPAELRLEGEAPAEPKRTAKRTKRAKGHDRHTGLPLSAPPATDDLLQSIRWRKQSAKEDSNP
;
A
#
# COMPACT_ATOMS: atom_id res chain seq x y z
N MET A 1 20.30 15.24 -76.69
CA MET A 1 19.83 13.86 -76.88
C MET A 1 19.81 13.19 -75.53
N GLU A 2 19.06 12.11 -75.40
CA GLU A 2 19.04 11.18 -74.26
C GLU A 2 20.45 10.56 -74.01
N GLU A 3 20.74 9.71 -73.00
CA GLU A 3 19.91 8.72 -72.30
C GLU A 3 20.47 8.35 -70.90
N ALA A 4 20.06 7.23 -70.29
CA ALA A 4 20.14 7.00 -68.82
C ALA A 4 20.74 5.64 -68.35
N ALA A 5 21.07 5.57 -67.04
CA ALA A 5 21.26 4.37 -66.20
C ALA A 5 22.45 3.43 -66.58
N PRO A 6 22.68 2.24 -65.94
CA PRO A 6 22.18 1.65 -64.68
C PRO A 6 23.29 1.01 -63.77
N LYS A 7 22.95 0.40 -62.59
CA LYS A 7 23.43 -0.94 -62.11
C LYS A 7 22.94 -1.43 -60.71
N THR A 8 23.10 -2.75 -60.47
CA THR A 8 22.61 -3.64 -59.39
C THR A 8 23.55 -4.90 -59.28
N PRO A 9 23.42 -5.95 -58.40
CA PRO A 9 22.24 -6.52 -57.71
C PRO A 9 22.46 -6.99 -56.22
N GLU A 10 22.32 -8.29 -55.90
CA GLU A 10 22.01 -8.91 -54.59
C GLU A 10 23.00 -10.06 -54.16
N ALA A 11 22.72 -10.73 -53.01
CA ALA A 11 23.04 -12.12 -52.57
C ALA A 11 23.74 -12.22 -51.18
N GLU A 12 23.96 -13.39 -50.53
CA GLU A 12 23.11 -14.51 -50.06
C GLU A 12 23.99 -15.36 -49.07
N GLN A 13 23.56 -16.50 -48.48
CA GLN A 13 24.18 -17.09 -47.27
C GLN A 13 24.96 -18.43 -47.40
N THR A 14 26.20 -18.49 -46.84
CA THR A 14 26.92 -19.70 -46.30
C THR A 14 27.37 -20.79 -47.33
N PRO A 15 28.08 -21.94 -47.03
CA PRO A 15 28.39 -22.59 -45.71
C PRO A 15 29.71 -23.45 -45.50
N VAL A 16 29.91 -23.93 -44.24
CA VAL A 16 30.73 -25.07 -43.67
C VAL A 16 32.26 -25.27 -43.92
N ARG A 17 33.09 -25.44 -42.85
CA ARG A 17 33.83 -26.70 -42.48
C ARG A 17 34.74 -26.69 -41.21
N TRP A 18 35.06 -27.89 -40.72
CA TRP A 18 35.74 -28.28 -39.45
C TRP A 18 37.25 -28.60 -39.58
N ARG A 19 38.07 -28.52 -38.49
CA ARG A 19 38.67 -29.70 -37.76
C ARG A 19 39.61 -29.38 -36.55
N ALA A 20 39.80 -30.39 -35.70
CA ALA A 20 40.17 -30.34 -34.27
C ALA A 20 41.68 -30.39 -33.85
N ARG A 21 41.94 -29.82 -32.65
CA ARG A 21 42.84 -30.21 -31.51
C ARG A 21 44.31 -30.69 -31.71
N ARG A 22 45.22 -30.11 -30.88
CA ARG A 22 46.39 -30.77 -30.23
C ARG A 22 46.65 -30.23 -28.80
N ARG A 23 47.79 -30.52 -28.12
CA ARG A 23 47.96 -30.46 -26.63
C ARG A 23 49.44 -30.48 -26.15
N ARG A 24 49.73 -29.98 -24.92
CA ARG A 24 51.01 -30.02 -24.11
C ARG A 24 52.03 -28.88 -24.35
N LYS A 25 52.94 -28.46 -23.42
CA LYS A 25 53.08 -28.54 -21.93
C LYS A 25 54.20 -27.58 -21.41
N ASP A 26 54.10 -27.16 -20.13
CA ASP A 26 55.13 -26.79 -19.10
C ASP A 26 56.39 -25.89 -19.37
N ILE A 27 56.51 -24.74 -18.65
CA ILE A 27 57.52 -24.32 -17.60
C ILE A 27 59.06 -24.49 -17.88
N PRO A 28 60.05 -23.63 -17.43
CA PRO A 28 60.14 -22.20 -16.98
C PRO A 28 61.34 -21.46 -17.73
N PRO A 29 62.24 -20.56 -17.19
CA PRO A 29 62.29 -19.69 -15.97
C PRO A 29 62.83 -18.21 -16.15
N GLU A 30 62.91 -17.50 -15.02
CA GLU A 30 63.95 -16.51 -14.58
C GLU A 30 63.97 -15.02 -14.99
N SER A 31 64.80 -14.25 -14.24
CA SER A 31 64.80 -12.78 -14.02
C SER A 31 66.08 -12.12 -14.59
N PRO A 32 66.21 -10.77 -14.63
CA PRO A 32 66.93 -10.07 -13.54
C PRO A 32 66.41 -8.64 -13.22
N ALA A 33 67.13 -7.88 -12.37
CA ALA A 33 66.69 -6.63 -11.71
C ALA A 33 67.73 -5.48 -11.74
N GLU A 34 67.54 -4.46 -10.87
CA GLU A 34 68.42 -3.30 -10.54
C GLU A 34 68.46 -2.15 -11.59
N ALA A 35 68.68 -0.86 -11.26
CA ALA A 35 69.18 -0.21 -10.03
C ALA A 35 68.62 1.23 -9.78
N ALA A 36 68.95 1.82 -8.62
CA ALA A 36 68.76 3.24 -8.24
C ALA A 36 70.15 3.98 -8.29
N PRO A 37 70.49 5.11 -7.59
CA PRO A 37 69.76 6.01 -6.66
C PRO A 37 70.02 7.54 -6.83
N ALA A 38 69.40 8.40 -5.98
CA ALA A 38 70.02 9.60 -5.33
C ALA A 38 69.03 10.40 -4.43
N GLU A 39 69.51 10.92 -3.30
CA GLU A 39 68.93 12.05 -2.52
C GLU A 39 69.95 13.24 -2.50
N PRO A 40 69.66 14.46 -1.98
CA PRO A 40 69.69 14.70 -0.51
C PRO A 40 68.86 15.90 0.08
N SER A 41 68.50 15.83 1.37
CA SER A 41 68.57 16.90 2.43
C SER A 41 67.84 18.28 2.29
N LEU A 42 67.43 19.04 3.33
CA LEU A 42 67.18 18.86 4.79
C LEU A 42 66.49 20.14 5.40
N GLU A 43 66.20 20.10 6.72
CA GLU A 43 66.01 21.21 7.69
C GLU A 43 64.67 21.99 7.81
N GLY A 44 64.25 22.21 9.08
CA GLY A 44 63.07 22.99 9.53
C GLY A 44 62.34 22.38 10.75
N GLU A 45 62.50 22.94 11.95
CA GLU A 45 62.09 22.32 13.24
C GLU A 45 60.63 22.59 13.72
N PRO A 46 60.04 21.67 14.52
CA PRO A 46 58.89 21.90 15.40
C PRO A 46 59.15 21.64 16.90
N PRO A 47 58.52 22.41 17.81
CA PRO A 47 58.28 21.99 19.21
C PRO A 47 56.80 22.21 19.65
N ALA A 48 56.24 21.53 20.66
CA ALA A 48 56.63 20.31 21.38
C ALA A 48 55.42 19.77 22.18
N ALA A 49 55.52 18.54 22.71
CA ALA A 49 54.58 17.97 23.69
C ALA A 49 55.34 17.22 24.80
N PRO A 50 54.74 17.07 26.00
CA PRO A 50 55.02 15.95 26.91
C PRO A 50 53.70 15.31 27.43
N SER A 51 53.43 14.02 27.17
CA SER A 51 53.76 12.81 28.00
C SER A 51 52.86 12.59 29.24
N LEU A 52 52.49 11.40 29.75
CA LEU A 52 52.54 9.94 29.40
C LEU A 52 51.50 9.23 30.35
N GLU A 53 51.21 7.93 30.45
CA GLU A 53 51.79 6.64 29.95
C GLU A 53 50.77 5.94 29.00
N GLY A 54 50.41 4.63 28.94
CA GLY A 54 50.70 3.37 29.66
C GLY A 54 49.61 2.93 30.67
N GLU A 55 49.19 1.67 30.80
CA GLU A 55 49.39 0.44 29.99
C GLU A 55 48.15 -0.50 30.07
N ALA A 56 48.08 -1.49 29.17
CA ALA A 56 47.30 -2.73 29.33
C ALA A 56 48.11 -3.91 28.74
N PRO A 57 47.97 -5.15 29.25
CA PRO A 57 47.28 -6.16 28.42
C PRO A 57 46.64 -7.38 29.14
N ALA A 58 45.92 -8.15 28.30
CA ALA A 58 45.81 -9.63 28.33
C ALA A 58 44.80 -10.36 29.25
N ALA A 59 44.37 -11.51 28.73
CA ALA A 59 43.55 -12.58 29.34
C ALA A 59 43.98 -13.92 28.68
N PRO A 60 43.28 -15.07 28.81
CA PRO A 60 42.40 -15.59 29.86
C PRO A 60 42.83 -17.00 30.35
N LYS A 61 42.12 -17.61 31.35
CA LYS A 61 41.68 -19.04 31.36
C LYS A 61 40.97 -19.47 32.66
N LYS A 62 40.07 -20.46 32.55
CA LYS A 62 39.49 -21.25 33.67
C LYS A 62 40.33 -22.50 33.94
N PRO A 63 40.22 -23.14 35.12
CA PRO A 63 39.75 -24.53 35.09
C PRO A 63 38.74 -24.94 36.20
N LYS A 64 38.18 -26.15 36.02
CA LYS A 64 37.03 -26.78 36.70
C LYS A 64 37.32 -27.34 38.11
N ARG A 65 36.31 -27.31 39.01
CA ARG A 65 35.84 -28.40 39.93
C ARG A 65 34.67 -27.85 40.79
N GLY A 66 33.71 -28.62 41.30
CA GLY A 66 33.46 -30.08 41.24
C GLY A 66 32.01 -30.48 41.59
N LYS A 67 31.70 -31.79 41.56
CA LYS A 67 30.33 -32.38 41.66
C LYS A 67 29.76 -32.44 43.09
N ARG A 68 28.43 -32.28 43.23
CA ARG A 68 27.42 -33.10 43.98
C ARG A 68 26.23 -32.21 44.38
N ALA A 69 25.03 -32.66 44.77
CA ALA A 69 24.19 -33.86 44.61
C ALA A 69 23.11 -33.79 45.74
N SER A 70 22.01 -34.53 45.65
CA SER A 70 20.75 -34.28 46.40
C SER A 70 20.53 -35.09 47.68
N SER A 71 19.95 -34.45 48.70
CA SER A 71 19.01 -34.99 49.73
C SER A 71 18.42 -33.79 50.50
N ALA A 72 17.12 -33.59 50.74
CA ALA A 72 16.06 -34.47 51.24
C ALA A 72 16.03 -34.62 52.78
N ASP A 73 15.00 -33.98 53.38
CA ASP A 73 14.24 -34.31 54.60
C ASP A 73 14.77 -34.15 56.06
N VAL A 74 13.86 -33.61 56.90
CA VAL A 74 13.56 -34.00 58.31
C VAL A 74 14.60 -33.62 59.41
N GLN A 75 14.27 -33.09 60.61
CA GLN A 75 13.01 -32.67 61.29
C GLN A 75 13.34 -31.64 62.43
N THR A 76 12.51 -30.66 62.78
CA THR A 76 11.67 -30.53 64.01
C THR A 76 11.39 -29.02 64.27
N ALA A 77 10.33 -28.54 64.95
CA ALA A 77 9.01 -29.09 65.33
C ALA A 77 8.06 -27.96 65.82
N GLY A 78 6.73 -28.20 65.73
CA GLY A 78 5.66 -27.40 66.40
C GLY A 78 5.15 -26.17 65.62
N ALA A 79 3.84 -25.83 65.60
CA ALA A 79 2.65 -26.53 66.10
C ALA A 79 1.38 -26.11 65.30
N ALA A 80 0.29 -26.88 65.42
CA ALA A 80 -0.99 -26.77 64.67
C ALA A 80 -2.13 -27.39 65.56
N PRO A 81 -3.41 -27.60 65.13
CA PRO A 81 -4.04 -27.44 63.79
C PRO A 81 -5.53 -26.93 63.74
N VAL A 82 -6.11 -26.84 62.52
CA VAL A 82 -7.50 -27.24 62.09
C VAL A 82 -8.77 -26.60 62.75
N GLU A 83 -9.96 -26.45 62.14
CA GLU A 83 -10.50 -26.28 60.75
C GLU A 83 -12.04 -25.99 60.84
N GLU A 84 -12.76 -25.96 59.71
CA GLU A 84 -14.24 -26.04 59.52
C GLU A 84 -15.19 -24.83 59.79
N GLU A 85 -16.17 -24.65 58.89
CA GLU A 85 -17.49 -24.00 59.09
C GLU A 85 -18.47 -24.99 59.81
N PRO A 86 -19.66 -24.64 60.38
CA PRO A 86 -20.60 -23.58 59.94
C PRO A 86 -21.60 -22.98 60.99
N THR A 87 -22.65 -22.30 60.49
CA THR A 87 -24.02 -22.12 61.07
C THR A 87 -24.38 -21.12 62.20
N ARG A 88 -25.32 -20.22 61.83
CA ARG A 88 -26.57 -19.79 62.53
C ARG A 88 -26.58 -19.18 63.96
N LYS A 89 -26.89 -17.87 63.98
CA LYS A 89 -28.07 -17.20 64.61
C LYS A 89 -28.37 -17.35 66.12
N ARG A 90 -28.38 -16.21 66.83
CA ARG A 90 -29.47 -15.65 67.71
C ARG A 90 -28.93 -14.40 68.42
N ARG A 91 -29.68 -13.38 68.88
CA ARG A 91 -31.10 -12.98 69.08
C ARG A 91 -31.15 -11.44 68.82
N ALA A 92 -32.22 -10.63 68.82
CA ALA A 92 -33.69 -10.65 68.68
C ALA A 92 -34.13 -9.17 68.97
N ARG A 93 -35.18 -8.50 68.47
CA ARG A 93 -36.43 -8.68 67.66
C ARG A 93 -36.71 -7.25 67.05
N ARG A 94 -37.72 -6.87 66.25
CA ARG A 94 -39.01 -7.35 65.68
C ARG A 94 -39.25 -6.46 64.40
N ARG A 95 -40.23 -6.60 63.50
CA ARG A 95 -41.37 -7.54 63.28
C ARG A 95 -41.62 -7.64 61.74
N LYS A 96 -42.21 -8.75 61.30
CA LYS A 96 -42.73 -9.07 59.95
C LYS A 96 -43.97 -8.18 59.58
N ALA A 97 -44.54 -8.14 58.36
CA ALA A 97 -44.46 -9.07 57.22
C ALA A 97 -44.96 -8.51 55.86
N GLU A 98 -44.52 -9.15 54.77
CA GLU A 98 -45.31 -9.54 53.56
C GLU A 98 -45.87 -10.98 53.77
N PRO A 99 -46.77 -11.58 52.94
CA PRO A 99 -47.08 -11.29 51.50
C PRO A 99 -48.61 -11.37 51.12
N GLU A 100 -48.96 -11.31 49.81
CA GLU A 100 -49.60 -12.41 49.02
C GLU A 100 -50.34 -11.99 47.71
N ALA A 101 -50.30 -12.92 46.73
CA ALA A 101 -51.29 -13.26 45.69
C ALA A 101 -51.72 -12.28 44.56
N VAL A 102 -51.90 -12.88 43.37
CA VAL A 102 -52.50 -12.38 42.11
C VAL A 102 -53.85 -13.11 41.93
N PRO A 103 -54.94 -12.45 41.48
CA PRO A 103 -55.50 -12.81 40.16
C PRO A 103 -56.26 -11.71 39.37
N GLU A 104 -56.49 -12.04 38.09
CA GLU A 104 -57.59 -11.63 37.20
C GLU A 104 -57.61 -10.22 36.54
N ALA A 105 -58.50 -10.07 35.54
CA ALA A 105 -58.35 -9.20 34.37
C ALA A 105 -59.71 -8.63 33.86
N VAL A 106 -59.79 -8.28 32.55
CA VAL A 106 -60.88 -7.59 31.81
C VAL A 106 -60.83 -6.05 31.96
N GLY A 107 -60.88 -5.23 30.89
CA GLY A 107 -60.89 -5.54 29.45
C GLY A 107 -60.94 -4.29 28.53
N GLU A 108 -60.80 -4.53 27.22
CA GLU A 108 -61.26 -3.74 26.04
C GLU A 108 -60.85 -2.24 25.84
N ILE A 109 -59.89 -2.02 24.91
CA ILE A 109 -60.06 -1.37 23.57
C ILE A 109 -61.04 -0.16 23.50
N PRO A 110 -60.62 1.05 23.01
CA PRO A 110 -60.12 1.22 21.62
C PRO A 110 -59.03 2.29 21.34
N THR A 111 -58.41 2.17 20.16
CA THR A 111 -57.73 3.26 19.43
C THR A 111 -58.72 4.14 18.66
N PRO A 112 -58.36 5.41 18.39
CA PRO A 112 -58.43 5.90 17.01
C PRO A 112 -57.19 6.70 16.57
N GLN A 113 -57.11 6.96 15.26
CA GLN A 113 -56.10 7.79 14.58
C GLN A 113 -56.68 9.19 14.27
N ALA A 114 -55.87 10.05 13.63
CA ALA A 114 -56.24 11.26 12.88
C ALA A 114 -56.71 12.47 13.74
N GLU A 115 -56.56 13.74 13.33
CA GLU A 115 -55.73 14.34 12.25
C GLU A 115 -55.47 15.84 12.54
N GLU A 116 -54.66 16.46 11.67
CA GLU A 116 -54.30 17.88 11.44
C GLU A 116 -54.92 19.07 12.25
N ALA A 117 -54.08 20.11 12.38
CA ALA A 117 -54.37 21.54 12.66
C ALA A 117 -55.00 21.92 14.02
N GLY A 118 -54.65 23.07 14.63
CA GLY A 118 -53.65 24.10 14.28
C GLY A 118 -53.82 25.39 15.12
N ILE A 119 -52.99 26.41 14.86
CA ILE A 119 -53.14 27.83 15.29
C ILE A 119 -52.90 28.16 16.78
N VAL A 120 -51.65 28.59 17.08
CA VAL A 120 -51.23 29.90 17.66
C VAL A 120 -51.93 30.47 18.92
N GLU A 121 -51.09 30.70 19.97
CA GLU A 121 -51.18 31.68 21.09
C GLU A 121 -52.42 31.68 22.03
N THR A 122 -52.30 31.85 23.36
CA THR A 122 -51.54 32.91 24.07
C THR A 122 -51.01 32.53 25.47
N THR A 123 -49.74 32.88 25.71
CA THR A 123 -49.10 33.40 26.95
C THR A 123 -49.57 32.99 28.37
N ILE A 124 -48.60 32.55 29.18
CA ILE A 124 -48.58 32.61 30.66
C ILE A 124 -47.35 33.46 31.07
N PRO A 125 -47.41 34.31 32.13
CA PRO A 125 -46.31 35.20 32.52
C PRO A 125 -45.07 34.46 33.08
N PRO A 126 -43.88 35.09 33.08
CA PRO A 126 -42.60 34.44 33.36
C PRO A 126 -42.32 34.22 34.86
N GLU A 127 -41.61 33.13 35.17
CA GLU A 127 -40.81 33.00 36.39
C GLU A 127 -39.39 33.53 36.15
N GLU A 128 -38.71 33.97 37.21
CA GLU A 128 -37.41 34.65 37.13
C GLU A 128 -36.29 33.69 36.70
N SER A 129 -35.61 34.00 35.60
CA SER A 129 -34.43 33.24 35.15
C SER A 129 -33.26 33.47 36.09
N THR A 130 -32.78 32.40 36.73
CA THR A 130 -31.41 32.42 37.28
C THR A 130 -30.44 32.47 36.12
N ASP A 131 -29.79 33.62 35.91
CA ASP A 131 -28.81 33.81 34.83
C ASP A 131 -27.67 32.80 34.95
N ILE A 132 -27.74 31.74 34.13
CA ILE A 132 -26.57 30.95 33.81
C ILE A 132 -25.71 31.84 32.94
N LEU A 133 -24.62 32.36 33.51
CA LEU A 133 -23.56 33.01 32.76
C LEU A 133 -22.96 31.99 31.79
N GLU A 134 -23.48 31.96 30.56
CA GLU A 134 -22.77 31.41 29.43
C GLU A 134 -21.47 32.19 29.31
N VAL A 135 -20.38 31.59 29.79
CA VAL A 135 -19.03 32.09 29.52
C VAL A 135 -18.86 31.98 28.01
N PRO A 136 -18.74 33.10 27.27
CA PRO A 136 -18.57 33.04 25.84
C PRO A 136 -17.32 32.20 25.54
N PRO A 137 -17.32 31.37 24.48
CA PRO A 137 -16.15 30.60 24.12
C PRO A 137 -14.96 31.54 23.98
N LEU A 138 -13.90 31.28 24.75
CA LEU A 138 -12.68 32.09 24.73
C LEU A 138 -12.20 32.21 23.28
N GLU A 139 -12.22 33.43 22.74
CA GLU A 139 -11.71 33.71 21.40
C GLU A 139 -10.20 33.39 21.40
N VAL A 140 -9.85 32.22 20.84
CA VAL A 140 -8.47 31.79 20.73
C VAL A 140 -7.81 32.61 19.62
N THR A 141 -7.23 33.74 20.01
CA THR A 141 -6.44 34.59 19.11
C THR A 141 -5.24 33.80 18.59
N LEU A 142 -5.36 33.28 17.36
CA LEU A 142 -4.28 32.58 16.67
C LEU A 142 -3.13 33.56 16.42
N ARG A 143 -1.97 33.26 17.01
CA ARG A 143 -0.75 34.10 16.91
C ARG A 143 -0.09 34.04 15.53
N HIS A 144 -0.24 32.91 14.84
CA HIS A 144 0.51 32.56 13.63
C HIS A 144 -0.44 32.25 12.46
N PRO A 145 0.03 32.31 11.19
CA PRO A 145 -0.82 32.05 10.02
C PRO A 145 -1.38 30.61 9.99
N ILE A 146 -2.61 30.45 9.50
CA ILE A 146 -3.26 29.14 9.32
C ILE A 146 -2.71 28.47 8.07
N ALA A 147 -2.32 27.21 8.20
CA ALA A 147 -1.97 26.32 7.10
C ALA A 147 -3.19 25.46 6.68
N ARG A 148 -3.45 25.36 5.38
CA ARG A 148 -4.48 24.48 4.82
C ARG A 148 -4.02 23.85 3.50
N VAL A 149 -4.56 22.67 3.22
CA VAL A 149 -4.65 22.14 1.85
C VAL A 149 -5.99 22.56 1.28
N HIS A 150 -5.99 23.19 0.10
CA HIS A 150 -7.19 23.52 -0.65
C HIS A 150 -7.12 22.94 -2.05
N PHE A 151 -8.25 22.47 -2.58
CA PHE A 151 -8.35 21.97 -3.95
C PHE A 151 -8.94 23.06 -4.85
N HIS A 152 -8.06 23.84 -5.48
CA HIS A 152 -8.47 24.78 -6.52
C HIS A 152 -8.46 24.05 -7.86
N ARG A 153 -9.61 23.97 -8.55
CA ARG A 153 -9.71 23.36 -9.89
C ARG A 153 -9.27 21.88 -9.97
N GLY A 154 -9.42 21.13 -8.87
CA GLY A 154 -8.93 19.75 -8.77
C GLY A 154 -7.40 19.63 -8.61
N ILE A 155 -6.70 20.72 -8.31
CA ILE A 155 -5.26 20.76 -8.03
C ILE A 155 -5.07 21.10 -6.54
N PRO A 156 -4.27 20.34 -5.78
CA PRO A 156 -3.96 20.71 -4.40
C PRO A 156 -3.00 21.91 -4.38
N GLN A 157 -3.39 22.94 -3.64
CA GLN A 157 -2.55 24.07 -3.26
C GLN A 157 -2.42 24.11 -1.73
N ILE A 158 -1.27 24.56 -1.25
CA ILE A 158 -1.06 24.84 0.16
C ILE A 158 -1.31 26.34 0.37
N THR A 159 -2.13 26.72 1.35
CA THR A 159 -2.24 28.12 1.79
C THR A 159 -1.60 28.28 3.18
N PHE A 160 -0.94 29.42 3.40
CA PHE A 160 -0.35 29.79 4.67
C PHE A 160 -0.66 31.27 4.98
N GLY A 161 -1.75 31.50 5.72
CA GLY A 161 -2.39 32.81 5.76
C GLY A 161 -2.86 33.21 4.37
N GLU A 162 -2.41 34.38 3.89
CA GLU A 162 -2.72 34.89 2.54
C GLU A 162 -1.79 34.35 1.44
N ARG A 163 -0.69 33.66 1.78
CA ARG A 163 0.24 33.08 0.79
C ARG A 163 -0.35 31.80 0.21
N VAL A 164 -0.42 31.71 -1.12
CA VAL A 164 -0.61 30.44 -1.85
C VAL A 164 0.77 29.87 -2.22
N LEU A 165 0.93 28.55 -2.08
CA LEU A 165 2.21 27.86 -2.11
C LEU A 165 2.09 26.56 -2.91
N LEU A 166 3.08 26.30 -3.76
CA LEU A 166 3.19 25.04 -4.50
C LEU A 166 3.58 23.91 -3.54
N PRO A 167 3.03 22.70 -3.66
CA PRO A 167 3.38 21.56 -2.79
C PRO A 167 4.71 20.91 -3.24
N LEU A 168 5.79 21.70 -3.25
CA LEU A 168 7.12 21.31 -3.71
C LEU A 168 8.14 21.60 -2.60
N LEU A 169 8.76 20.55 -2.06
CA LEU A 169 9.58 20.62 -0.85
C LEU A 169 10.96 19.99 -1.06
N PHE A 170 11.99 20.56 -0.41
CA PHE A 170 13.23 19.82 -0.14
C PHE A 170 13.13 19.11 1.21
N PHE A 171 13.48 17.83 1.28
CA PHE A 171 13.66 17.11 2.54
C PHE A 171 15.13 16.84 2.86
N GLY A 172 15.54 17.15 4.09
CA GLY A 172 16.86 16.82 4.62
C GLY A 172 16.81 16.10 5.98
N ASN A 173 17.76 15.18 6.20
CA ASN A 173 17.92 14.43 7.45
C ASN A 173 19.21 14.85 8.23
N PRO A 174 19.15 15.90 9.08
CA PRO A 174 20.31 16.47 9.78
C PRO A 174 20.78 15.67 11.01
N HIS A 175 20.77 14.33 10.94
CA HIS A 175 21.04 13.43 12.07
C HIS A 175 22.49 13.41 12.62
N THR A 176 23.45 14.03 11.94
CA THR A 176 24.82 14.28 12.43
C THR A 176 25.26 15.71 12.06
N PRO A 177 26.34 16.27 12.66
CA PRO A 177 26.87 17.58 12.25
C PRO A 177 27.25 17.65 10.76
N GLU A 178 27.80 16.58 10.21
CA GLU A 178 28.17 16.49 8.79
C GLU A 178 26.94 16.35 7.89
N ALA A 179 25.89 15.68 8.36
CA ALA A 179 24.59 15.67 7.67
C ALA A 179 23.93 17.05 7.73
N ALA A 180 23.96 17.73 8.88
CA ALA A 180 23.44 19.09 9.06
C ALA A 180 24.10 20.10 8.13
N MET A 181 25.45 20.11 8.03
CA MET A 181 26.17 20.95 7.07
C MET A 181 25.73 20.69 5.63
N ARG A 182 25.53 19.41 5.26
CA ARG A 182 25.13 19.03 3.90
C ARG A 182 23.66 19.35 3.60
N VAL A 183 22.77 19.19 4.57
CA VAL A 183 21.36 19.62 4.48
C VAL A 183 21.27 21.14 4.32
N HIS A 184 22.02 21.92 5.10
CA HIS A 184 22.08 23.38 4.97
C HIS A 184 22.50 23.84 3.56
N GLN A 185 23.56 23.24 3.00
CA GLN A 185 24.02 23.56 1.64
C GLN A 185 23.00 23.19 0.56
N GLN A 186 22.21 22.12 0.76
CA GLN A 186 21.11 21.77 -0.13
C GLN A 186 19.91 22.71 0.02
N MET A 187 19.61 23.20 1.23
CA MET A 187 18.60 24.24 1.46
C MET A 187 18.96 25.55 0.75
N GLN A 188 20.26 25.91 0.68
CA GLN A 188 20.75 27.06 -0.09
C GLN A 188 20.47 26.89 -1.58
N LEU A 189 20.92 25.79 -2.20
CA LEU A 189 20.66 25.50 -3.62
C LEU A 189 19.16 25.40 -3.95
N ALA A 190 18.36 24.81 -3.06
CA ALA A 190 16.91 24.74 -3.19
C ALA A 190 16.27 26.13 -3.19
N SER A 191 16.71 27.01 -2.28
CA SER A 191 16.22 28.40 -2.23
C SER A 191 16.67 29.23 -3.44
N GLU A 192 17.88 29.04 -3.94
CA GLU A 192 18.37 29.66 -5.18
C GLU A 192 17.52 29.24 -6.40
N ALA A 193 16.99 28.01 -6.38
CA ALA A 193 16.03 27.49 -7.36
C ALA A 193 14.55 27.78 -7.04
N GLY A 194 14.26 28.67 -6.07
CA GLY A 194 12.90 29.14 -5.78
C GLY A 194 12.06 28.22 -4.89
N VAL A 195 12.65 27.23 -4.21
CA VAL A 195 11.95 26.39 -3.22
C VAL A 195 11.89 27.13 -1.88
N THR A 196 10.68 27.31 -1.35
CA THR A 196 10.43 27.98 -0.05
C THR A 196 9.96 27.05 1.05
N LEU A 197 9.67 25.78 0.71
CA LEU A 197 9.17 24.77 1.64
C LEU A 197 10.27 23.74 1.94
N PHE A 198 10.51 23.51 3.23
CA PHE A 198 11.55 22.62 3.73
C PHE A 198 10.96 21.60 4.68
N ALA A 199 11.22 20.32 4.45
CA ALA A 199 10.86 19.24 5.36
C ALA A 199 12.13 18.76 6.09
N LEU A 200 12.12 18.71 7.42
CA LEU A 200 13.29 18.34 8.21
C LEU A 200 12.94 17.30 9.26
N LEU A 201 13.79 16.26 9.37
CA LEU A 201 13.66 15.24 10.40
C LEU A 201 14.05 15.80 11.76
N ILE A 202 13.10 15.78 12.70
CA ILE A 202 13.29 16.15 14.10
C ILE A 202 13.08 14.91 14.97
N VAL A 203 14.13 14.53 15.70
CA VAL A 203 14.04 13.47 16.71
C VAL A 203 13.29 14.01 17.93
N LEU A 204 12.33 13.23 18.42
CA LEU A 204 11.62 13.46 19.69
C LEU A 204 12.04 12.40 20.72
N PRO A 205 13.02 12.68 21.60
CA PRO A 205 13.47 11.74 22.62
C PRO A 205 12.32 11.38 23.59
N VAL A 206 11.99 10.10 23.72
CA VAL A 206 10.84 9.68 24.56
C VAL A 206 11.23 9.63 26.04
N ARG A 207 11.25 10.82 26.65
CA ARG A 207 11.49 11.13 28.07
C ARG A 207 10.86 12.49 28.40
N ASP A 208 10.76 12.86 29.68
CA ASP A 208 10.05 14.10 30.08
C ASP A 208 10.70 15.42 29.58
N THR A 209 11.97 15.40 29.14
CA THR A 209 12.66 16.56 28.53
C THR A 209 12.59 16.60 27.00
N GLY A 210 12.01 15.58 26.35
CA GLY A 210 12.07 15.39 24.90
C GLY A 210 11.51 16.54 24.08
N ALA A 211 10.43 17.16 24.54
CA ALA A 211 9.79 18.31 23.92
C ALA A 211 10.74 19.53 23.84
N ILE A 212 11.54 19.75 24.89
CA ILE A 212 12.51 20.86 24.95
C ILE A 212 13.67 20.58 23.99
N GLU A 213 14.19 19.35 23.98
CA GLU A 213 15.28 18.92 23.09
C GLU A 213 14.88 18.98 21.61
N ALA A 214 13.66 18.58 21.29
CA ALA A 214 13.10 18.72 19.94
C ALA A 214 12.82 20.19 19.57
N PHE A 215 12.39 21.01 20.53
CA PHE A 215 12.16 22.44 20.32
C PHE A 215 13.47 23.21 20.08
N ASP A 216 14.54 22.87 20.78
CA ASP A 216 15.88 23.42 20.52
C ASP A 216 16.35 23.14 19.08
N ALA A 217 16.08 21.94 18.56
CA ALA A 217 16.36 21.60 17.16
C ALA A 217 15.46 22.40 16.19
N VAL A 218 14.16 22.51 16.46
CA VAL A 218 13.21 23.31 15.66
C VAL A 218 13.63 24.78 15.59
N ARG A 219 14.02 25.38 16.72
CA ARG A 219 14.52 26.76 16.81
C ARG A 219 15.81 26.97 16.00
N TYR A 220 16.77 26.07 16.15
CA TYR A 220 18.02 26.11 15.39
C TYR A 220 17.78 26.04 13.87
N TRP A 221 16.98 25.07 13.41
CA TRP A 221 16.66 24.92 11.99
C TRP A 221 15.77 26.04 11.44
N THR A 222 14.86 26.59 12.24
CA THR A 222 14.08 27.79 11.85
C THR A 222 14.98 29.01 11.66
N THR A 223 16.01 29.16 12.49
CA THR A 223 16.96 30.27 12.37
C THR A 223 17.74 30.14 11.06
N LEU A 224 18.38 28.99 10.82
CA LEU A 224 19.15 28.74 9.60
C LEU A 224 18.31 28.82 8.33
N ALA A 225 17.09 28.25 8.32
CA ALA A 225 16.20 28.33 7.17
C ALA A 225 15.88 29.79 6.79
N ARG A 226 15.73 30.68 7.79
CA ARG A 226 15.41 32.10 7.58
C ARG A 226 16.63 32.98 7.30
N GLU A 227 17.83 32.55 7.68
CA GLU A 227 19.10 33.14 7.23
C GLU A 227 19.36 32.84 5.74
N ILE A 228 18.96 31.66 5.25
CA ILE A 228 18.98 31.30 3.83
C ILE A 228 17.86 32.05 3.08
N ASN A 229 16.63 31.98 3.59
CA ASN A 229 15.42 32.49 2.92
C ASN A 229 14.42 33.03 3.95
N PRO A 230 14.24 34.36 4.07
CA PRO A 230 13.34 34.97 5.06
C PRO A 230 11.88 34.47 5.02
N ASP A 231 11.43 33.98 3.86
CA ASP A 231 10.09 33.45 3.58
C ASP A 231 9.95 31.93 3.75
N ALA A 232 11.00 31.25 4.23
CA ALA A 232 11.04 29.80 4.46
C ALA A 232 9.95 29.30 5.41
N LEU A 233 9.31 28.20 5.02
CA LEU A 233 8.29 27.49 5.80
C LEU A 233 8.68 26.01 5.98
N LEU A 234 8.41 25.48 7.17
CA LEU A 234 9.00 24.24 7.68
C LEU A 234 7.95 23.19 8.04
N LEU A 235 8.13 21.99 7.49
CA LEU A 235 7.36 20.77 7.77
C LEU A 235 8.22 19.83 8.63
N TRP A 236 7.85 19.66 9.90
CA TRP A 236 8.66 18.90 10.85
C TRP A 236 8.31 17.41 10.80
N ARG A 237 9.21 16.56 10.27
CA ARG A 237 9.05 15.10 10.31
C ARG A 237 9.48 14.59 11.67
N ILE A 238 8.51 14.44 12.57
CA ILE A 238 8.73 14.05 13.96
C ILE A 238 8.88 12.54 14.06
N VAL A 239 10.08 12.10 14.46
CA VAL A 239 10.39 10.69 14.73
C VAL A 239 10.57 10.51 16.24
N PRO A 240 9.65 9.83 16.97
CA PRO A 240 9.86 9.53 18.37
C PRO A 240 10.97 8.49 18.52
N VAL A 241 11.94 8.73 19.39
CA VAL A 241 13.09 7.82 19.59
C VAL A 241 13.14 7.30 21.03
N PRO A 242 13.12 5.98 21.26
CA PRO A 242 13.22 5.41 22.60
C PRO A 242 14.65 5.55 23.15
N VAL A 243 14.80 6.13 24.34
CA VAL A 243 16.10 6.50 24.93
C VAL A 243 16.44 5.72 26.21
N GLY A 244 17.72 5.69 26.56
CA GLY A 244 18.20 5.10 27.82
C GLY A 244 17.89 3.59 27.94
N ASN A 245 17.40 3.17 29.10
CA ASN A 245 17.09 1.77 29.40
C ASN A 245 15.62 1.40 29.13
N TRP A 246 14.96 2.02 28.14
CA TRP A 246 13.51 1.90 27.88
C TRP A 246 12.97 0.45 27.91
N GLN A 247 13.72 -0.53 27.41
CA GLN A 247 13.35 -1.96 27.41
C GLN A 247 13.13 -2.57 28.81
N LYS A 248 13.62 -1.92 29.88
CA LYS A 248 13.42 -2.31 31.29
C LYS A 248 12.25 -1.58 31.95
N GLU A 249 11.83 -0.45 31.38
CA GLU A 249 10.76 0.43 31.89
C GLU A 249 9.41 0.12 31.22
N PHE A 250 9.48 -0.31 29.96
CA PHE A 250 8.38 -0.78 29.11
C PHE A 250 8.67 -2.19 28.57
N PRO A 251 8.93 -3.20 29.43
CA PRO A 251 9.24 -4.56 28.97
C PRO A 251 8.09 -5.20 28.17
N GLU A 252 6.85 -4.76 28.37
CA GLU A 252 5.65 -5.15 27.62
C GLU A 252 5.60 -4.55 26.21
N ALA A 253 6.32 -3.44 25.98
CA ALA A 253 6.36 -2.72 24.71
C ALA A 253 7.41 -3.27 23.74
N VAL A 254 8.35 -4.09 24.22
CA VAL A 254 9.45 -4.61 23.42
C VAL A 254 8.92 -5.60 22.38
N ILE A 255 8.92 -5.23 21.09
CA ILE A 255 8.55 -6.13 20.00
C ILE A 255 9.47 -7.36 20.04
N ARG A 256 8.85 -8.55 19.99
CA ARG A 256 9.54 -9.84 19.82
C ARG A 256 9.09 -10.43 18.51
N PHE A 257 10.01 -10.55 17.57
CA PHE A 257 9.75 -11.04 16.21
C PHE A 257 9.85 -12.56 16.13
N ALA A 258 9.29 -13.13 15.05
CA ALA A 258 9.18 -14.58 14.88
C ALA A 258 10.52 -15.28 14.59
N ASP A 259 11.52 -14.53 14.12
CA ASP A 259 12.91 -14.96 13.96
C ASP A 259 13.72 -14.93 15.27
N GLY A 260 13.13 -14.41 16.36
CA GLY A 260 13.77 -14.23 17.66
C GLY A 260 14.53 -12.91 17.82
N THR A 261 14.48 -12.00 16.83
CA THR A 261 14.99 -10.64 16.98
C THR A 261 14.08 -9.78 17.85
N VAL A 262 14.60 -8.62 18.25
CA VAL A 262 13.91 -7.64 19.10
C VAL A 262 13.82 -6.33 18.33
N GLY A 263 12.59 -5.82 18.19
CA GLY A 263 12.32 -4.55 17.54
C GLY A 263 12.35 -3.36 18.49
N GLY A 264 11.85 -2.22 17.99
CA GLY A 264 11.53 -1.06 18.82
C GLY A 264 10.26 -1.27 19.68
N PRO A 265 9.73 -0.19 20.26
CA PRO A 265 8.41 -0.16 20.87
C PRO A 265 7.28 -0.60 19.92
N SER A 266 6.38 -1.43 20.43
CA SER A 266 5.16 -1.86 19.74
C SER A 266 4.23 -0.68 19.45
N ILE A 267 3.57 -0.71 18.29
CA ILE A 267 2.48 0.21 17.95
C ILE A 267 1.32 0.16 18.98
N CYS A 268 1.20 -0.96 19.70
CA CYS A 268 0.18 -1.21 20.73
C CYS A 268 0.62 -0.82 22.16
N ALA A 269 1.84 -0.29 22.35
CA ALA A 269 2.39 0.01 23.67
C ALA A 269 1.86 1.32 24.26
N ASP A 270 0.60 1.37 24.67
CA ASP A 270 -0.07 2.62 25.11
C ASP A 270 0.74 3.40 26.16
N ARG A 271 1.27 2.75 27.21
CA ARG A 271 2.15 3.37 28.22
C ARG A 271 3.35 4.14 27.66
N TRP A 272 3.90 3.72 26.51
CA TRP A 272 5.02 4.40 25.85
C TRP A 272 4.53 5.52 24.93
N TRP A 273 3.46 5.25 24.17
CA TRP A 273 2.83 6.24 23.30
C TRP A 273 2.15 7.39 24.06
N ASP A 274 1.71 7.18 25.30
CA ASP A 274 1.24 8.24 26.21
C ASP A 274 2.36 9.24 26.56
N ILE A 275 3.62 8.81 26.54
CA ILE A 275 4.79 9.69 26.71
C ILE A 275 5.05 10.42 25.40
N VAL A 276 5.04 9.72 24.26
CA VAL A 276 5.16 10.32 22.92
C VAL A 276 4.12 11.40 22.70
N GLN A 277 2.84 11.13 22.97
CA GLN A 277 1.75 12.06 22.74
C GLN A 277 1.86 13.29 23.65
N ARG A 278 2.21 13.13 24.95
CA ARG A 278 2.47 14.27 25.85
C ARG A 278 3.63 15.14 25.35
N GLN A 279 4.75 14.54 24.97
CA GLN A 279 5.94 15.27 24.51
C GLN A 279 5.73 15.92 23.14
N LEU A 280 4.96 15.30 22.24
CA LEU A 280 4.56 15.87 20.96
C LEU A 280 3.62 17.07 21.14
N THR A 281 2.58 16.95 21.98
CA THR A 281 1.69 18.05 22.33
C THR A 281 2.44 19.22 22.97
N GLU A 282 3.42 18.95 23.83
CA GLU A 282 4.20 20.02 24.47
C GLU A 282 5.20 20.67 23.50
N LEU A 283 5.83 19.89 22.60
CA LEU A 283 6.64 20.44 21.49
C LEU A 283 5.82 21.41 20.64
N VAL A 284 4.61 21.00 20.22
CA VAL A 284 3.71 21.84 19.42
C VAL A 284 3.37 23.13 20.19
N ARG A 285 3.05 23.03 21.49
CA ARG A 285 2.77 24.21 22.33
C ARG A 285 3.96 25.18 22.42
N LEU A 286 5.19 24.68 22.58
CA LEU A 286 6.39 25.52 22.60
C LEU A 286 6.55 26.28 21.27
N VAL A 287 6.34 25.60 20.14
CA VAL A 287 6.38 26.21 18.81
C VAL A 287 5.31 27.29 18.61
N GLU A 288 4.07 27.05 19.05
CA GLU A 288 3.01 28.07 19.00
C GLU A 288 3.24 29.23 19.98
N GLN A 289 3.91 28.99 21.11
CA GLN A 289 4.24 29.99 22.14
C GLN A 289 5.43 30.88 21.79
N GLU A 290 6.21 30.57 20.76
CA GLU A 290 7.41 31.33 20.40
C GLU A 290 7.37 31.86 18.94
N GLY A 291 8.51 32.25 18.37
CA GLY A 291 8.60 32.82 17.02
C GLY A 291 8.52 31.78 15.91
N GLU A 292 8.90 30.55 16.22
CA GLU A 292 9.05 29.41 15.31
C GLU A 292 7.72 28.97 14.69
N GLY A 293 6.59 29.20 15.38
CA GLY A 293 5.25 28.95 14.85
C GLY A 293 4.96 29.73 13.56
N ALA A 294 5.54 30.93 13.39
CA ALA A 294 5.33 31.78 12.22
C ALA A 294 5.98 31.22 10.94
N SER A 295 6.98 30.33 11.06
CA SER A 295 7.57 29.57 9.95
C SER A 295 7.15 28.10 9.95
N THR A 296 6.41 27.62 10.95
CA THR A 296 5.96 26.22 11.00
C THR A 296 4.70 26.04 10.17
N LEU A 297 4.83 25.26 9.09
CA LEU A 297 3.74 24.83 8.20
C LEU A 297 2.96 23.65 8.80
N GLY A 298 3.66 22.69 9.39
CA GLY A 298 3.04 21.47 9.88
C GLY A 298 3.96 20.42 10.46
N TYR A 299 3.38 19.25 10.72
CA TYR A 299 4.02 18.10 11.33
C TYR A 299 3.76 16.82 10.52
N HIS A 300 4.82 16.16 10.09
CA HIS A 300 4.77 14.84 9.46
C HIS A 300 5.06 13.80 10.54
N LEU A 301 4.08 12.95 10.83
CA LEU A 301 4.16 11.91 11.85
C LEU A 301 4.78 10.65 11.26
N ASP A 302 5.90 10.21 11.82
CA ASP A 302 6.65 9.05 11.33
C ASP A 302 7.08 8.11 12.48
N TRP A 303 7.04 6.82 12.21
CA TRP A 303 7.58 5.75 13.06
C TRP A 303 8.04 4.59 12.16
N GLY A 304 9.06 4.87 11.33
CA GLY A 304 9.58 3.92 10.36
C GLY A 304 8.57 3.58 9.27
N GLU A 305 7.91 4.61 8.71
CA GLU A 305 6.81 4.50 7.74
C GLU A 305 5.63 3.64 8.21
N TRP A 306 5.51 3.41 9.52
CA TRP A 306 4.39 2.76 10.19
C TRP A 306 4.15 1.27 9.87
N PHE A 307 5.14 0.56 9.32
CA PHE A 307 5.02 -0.88 8.98
C PHE A 307 5.78 -1.85 9.92
N LEU A 308 5.41 -3.14 9.85
CA LEU A 308 6.23 -4.25 10.36
C LEU A 308 7.06 -4.87 9.22
N PRO A 309 8.40 -5.00 9.35
CA PRO A 309 9.25 -5.57 8.30
C PRO A 309 8.87 -7.00 7.91
N GLU A 310 8.74 -7.26 6.61
CA GLU A 310 8.32 -8.56 6.06
C GLU A 310 9.17 -9.74 6.57
N SER A 311 10.49 -9.54 6.67
CA SER A 311 11.44 -10.55 7.14
C SER A 311 11.31 -10.92 8.62
N ALA A 312 10.88 -9.99 9.46
CA ALA A 312 10.80 -10.17 10.92
C ALA A 312 9.42 -10.72 11.36
N GLY A 313 8.37 -10.38 10.61
CA GLY A 313 7.03 -10.92 10.80
C GLY A 313 6.22 -10.22 11.90
N TYR A 314 5.42 -11.01 12.62
CA TYR A 314 4.43 -10.48 13.57
C TYR A 314 5.07 -9.95 14.86
N ASP A 315 4.49 -8.88 15.41
CA ASP A 315 4.79 -8.39 16.75
C ASP A 315 4.12 -9.29 17.80
N MET A 316 4.95 -10.03 18.56
CA MET A 316 4.51 -10.92 19.64
C MET A 316 4.66 -10.31 21.05
N SER A 317 4.73 -8.98 21.17
CA SER A 317 4.81 -8.28 22.46
C SER A 317 3.54 -8.46 23.32
N ASP A 318 3.70 -8.36 24.65
CA ASP A 318 2.56 -8.44 25.57
C ASP A 318 1.53 -7.33 25.29
N ALA A 319 2.00 -6.12 24.93
CA ALA A 319 1.16 -5.01 24.50
C ALA A 319 0.30 -5.39 23.27
N ALA A 320 0.89 -5.94 22.22
CA ALA A 320 0.16 -6.38 21.02
C ALA A 320 -0.85 -7.50 21.34
N VAL A 321 -0.50 -8.45 22.21
CA VAL A 321 -1.42 -9.55 22.60
C VAL A 321 -2.65 -9.01 23.33
N GLN A 322 -2.50 -8.05 24.26
CA GLN A 322 -3.66 -7.49 24.96
C GLN A 322 -4.48 -6.54 24.06
N ALA A 323 -3.82 -5.74 23.22
CA ALA A 323 -4.50 -4.88 22.25
C ALA A 323 -5.29 -5.69 21.20
N PHE A 324 -4.79 -6.86 20.76
CA PHE A 324 -5.52 -7.76 19.87
C PHE A 324 -6.77 -8.33 20.56
N ARG A 325 -6.67 -8.75 21.83
CA ARG A 325 -7.82 -9.20 22.62
C ARG A 325 -8.89 -8.12 22.75
N GLU A 326 -8.50 -6.86 22.96
CA GLU A 326 -9.43 -5.74 23.04
C GLU A 326 -10.00 -5.33 21.67
N TRP A 327 -9.25 -5.52 20.58
CA TRP A 327 -9.81 -5.43 19.24
C TRP A 327 -10.86 -6.50 18.99
N LEU A 328 -10.60 -7.76 19.36
CA LEU A 328 -11.57 -8.86 19.23
C LEU A 328 -12.84 -8.59 20.05
N ARG A 329 -12.74 -8.06 21.27
CA ARG A 329 -13.92 -7.66 22.07
C ARG A 329 -14.80 -6.67 21.34
N ARG A 330 -14.21 -5.63 20.73
CA ARG A 330 -14.96 -4.60 20.00
C ARG A 330 -15.51 -5.13 18.67
N HIS A 331 -14.68 -5.85 17.88
CA HIS A 331 -15.07 -6.43 16.60
C HIS A 331 -16.25 -7.40 16.75
N PHE A 332 -16.18 -8.33 17.70
CA PHE A 332 -17.25 -9.30 17.97
C PHE A 332 -18.30 -8.80 18.99
N ARG A 333 -18.32 -7.49 19.32
CA ARG A 333 -19.32 -6.88 20.24
C ARG A 333 -19.45 -7.59 21.60
N ASN A 334 -18.35 -8.13 22.13
CA ASN A 334 -18.25 -9.02 23.29
C ASN A 334 -19.02 -10.36 23.19
N ASP A 335 -19.55 -10.72 22.01
CA ASP A 335 -20.13 -12.03 21.79
C ASP A 335 -19.05 -13.11 21.55
N THR A 336 -18.88 -13.96 22.56
CA THR A 336 -17.98 -15.10 22.49
C THR A 336 -18.51 -16.20 21.55
N VAL A 337 -19.82 -16.27 21.27
CA VAL A 337 -20.40 -17.26 20.33
C VAL A 337 -19.99 -16.92 18.90
N SER A 338 -20.11 -15.66 18.48
CA SER A 338 -19.63 -15.18 17.18
C SER A 338 -18.14 -15.40 16.98
N LEU A 339 -17.29 -15.09 17.97
CA LEU A 339 -15.84 -15.40 17.92
C LEU A 339 -15.58 -16.91 17.70
N ARG A 340 -16.23 -17.77 18.49
CA ARG A 340 -16.09 -19.23 18.39
C ARG A 340 -16.55 -19.78 17.04
N ALA A 341 -17.67 -19.27 16.52
CA ALA A 341 -18.22 -19.66 15.23
C ALA A 341 -17.34 -19.22 14.06
N SER A 342 -16.74 -18.03 14.17
CA SER A 342 -15.87 -17.39 13.18
C SER A 342 -14.47 -18.00 13.09
N TRP A 343 -13.91 -18.44 14.22
CA TRP A 343 -12.59 -19.11 14.28
C TRP A 343 -12.67 -20.64 14.25
N PHE A 344 -13.87 -21.20 14.11
CA PHE A 344 -14.16 -22.64 14.16
C PHE A 344 -13.53 -23.34 15.40
N ASN A 345 -13.60 -22.68 16.56
CA ASN A 345 -12.97 -23.12 17.79
C ASN A 345 -13.94 -22.94 18.97
N GLY A 346 -14.42 -24.04 19.57
CA GLY A 346 -15.38 -24.00 20.68
C GLY A 346 -14.80 -23.60 22.04
N GLU A 347 -13.48 -23.64 22.20
CA GLU A 347 -12.79 -23.40 23.49
C GLU A 347 -12.37 -21.94 23.64
N ILE A 348 -12.14 -21.23 22.53
CA ILE A 348 -11.62 -19.86 22.52
C ILE A 348 -12.56 -18.87 23.22
N ASN A 349 -11.98 -17.81 23.78
CA ASN A 349 -12.68 -16.63 24.32
C ASN A 349 -11.71 -15.43 24.33
N PHE A 350 -12.19 -14.24 24.70
CA PHE A 350 -11.39 -13.00 24.64
C PHE A 350 -10.19 -12.92 25.60
N SER A 351 -10.06 -13.80 26.61
CA SER A 351 -8.84 -13.87 27.45
C SER A 351 -7.90 -14.99 27.04
N THR A 352 -8.38 -16.05 26.36
CA THR A 352 -7.54 -17.13 25.82
C THR A 352 -7.07 -16.91 24.38
N ALA A 353 -7.66 -15.96 23.65
CA ALA A 353 -7.18 -15.54 22.34
C ALA A 353 -5.69 -15.14 22.36
N SER A 354 -4.98 -15.46 21.29
CA SER A 354 -3.56 -15.13 21.08
C SER A 354 -3.36 -14.64 19.66
N ILE A 355 -2.28 -13.89 19.44
CA ILE A 355 -1.78 -13.61 18.09
C ILE A 355 -1.51 -14.97 17.39
N PRO A 356 -1.91 -15.14 16.12
CA PRO A 356 -1.70 -16.38 15.39
C PRO A 356 -0.22 -16.58 15.05
N PRO A 357 0.26 -17.82 14.87
CA PRO A 357 1.66 -18.05 14.56
C PRO A 357 2.02 -17.53 13.17
N PHE A 358 3.14 -16.81 13.09
CA PHE A 358 3.75 -16.38 11.84
C PHE A 358 4.30 -17.59 11.07
N VAL A 359 4.04 -17.66 9.76
CA VAL A 359 4.50 -18.75 8.88
C VAL A 359 4.97 -18.12 7.57
N PRO A 360 6.26 -17.75 7.44
CA PRO A 360 6.75 -16.94 6.32
C PRO A 360 6.65 -17.63 4.96
N SER A 361 6.65 -18.97 4.92
CA SER A 361 6.63 -19.75 3.69
C SER A 361 5.35 -20.58 3.52
N ALA A 362 4.48 -20.11 2.65
CA ALA A 362 3.50 -20.94 1.95
C ALA A 362 4.16 -21.50 0.67
N PRO A 363 4.37 -22.82 0.54
CA PRO A 363 4.66 -23.42 -0.76
C PRO A 363 3.58 -23.03 -1.78
N LEU A 364 3.97 -22.79 -3.03
CA LEU A 364 3.04 -22.45 -4.13
C LEU A 364 1.94 -23.51 -4.34
N THR A 365 2.17 -24.74 -3.87
CA THR A 365 1.21 -25.86 -3.86
C THR A 365 0.22 -25.84 -2.69
N LYS A 366 0.21 -24.81 -1.83
CA LYS A 366 -0.83 -24.56 -0.83
C LYS A 366 -1.84 -23.53 -1.32
N ARG A 367 -2.99 -23.48 -0.63
CA ARG A 367 -4.00 -22.41 -0.74
C ARG A 367 -3.39 -21.03 -0.54
N GLN A 368 -3.68 -20.13 -1.48
CA GLN A 368 -3.13 -18.79 -1.55
C GLN A 368 -3.91 -17.78 -0.69
N PHE A 369 -5.15 -18.12 -0.34
CA PHE A 369 -5.93 -17.48 0.73
C PHE A 369 -5.91 -18.32 2.01
N TYR A 370 -6.28 -17.70 3.13
CA TYR A 370 -6.77 -18.38 4.33
C TYR A 370 -8.17 -18.96 4.11
N ASP A 371 -8.47 -20.08 4.77
CA ASP A 371 -9.85 -20.53 4.98
C ASP A 371 -10.55 -19.52 5.92
N PRO A 372 -11.62 -18.83 5.49
CA PRO A 372 -12.16 -17.68 6.21
C PRO A 372 -12.71 -18.02 7.59
N ARG A 373 -13.04 -19.30 7.83
CA ARG A 373 -13.60 -19.80 9.10
C ARG A 373 -12.61 -20.62 9.92
N ARG A 374 -11.79 -21.47 9.28
CA ARG A 374 -10.82 -22.33 9.98
C ARG A 374 -9.49 -21.64 10.25
N GLU A 375 -9.23 -20.55 9.53
CA GLU A 375 -8.02 -19.74 9.65
C GLU A 375 -8.34 -18.24 9.85
N GLY A 376 -9.60 -17.89 10.15
CA GLY A 376 -10.08 -16.51 10.32
C GLY A 376 -9.24 -15.64 11.25
N ARG A 377 -8.66 -16.22 12.32
CA ARG A 377 -7.74 -15.53 13.25
C ARG A 377 -6.53 -14.83 12.60
N TRP A 378 -6.08 -15.27 11.42
CA TRP A 378 -5.01 -14.60 10.68
C TRP A 378 -5.54 -13.37 9.93
N ILE A 379 -6.74 -13.47 9.37
CA ILE A 379 -7.46 -12.38 8.69
C ILE A 379 -7.74 -11.25 9.70
N ASP A 380 -8.25 -11.63 10.88
CA ASP A 380 -8.50 -10.72 12.01
C ASP A 380 -7.22 -10.03 12.50
N TYR A 381 -6.11 -10.76 12.58
CA TYR A 381 -4.84 -10.17 13.02
C TYR A 381 -4.29 -9.15 12.01
N HIS A 382 -4.43 -9.41 10.71
CA HIS A 382 -4.04 -8.46 9.65
C HIS A 382 -4.90 -7.18 9.66
N GLN A 383 -6.21 -7.32 9.92
CA GLN A 383 -7.11 -6.18 10.11
C GLN A 383 -6.79 -5.42 11.40
N PHE A 384 -6.67 -6.13 12.54
CA PHE A 384 -6.25 -5.57 13.83
C PHE A 384 -4.97 -4.74 13.74
N LEU A 385 -3.92 -5.27 13.10
CA LEU A 385 -2.63 -4.59 12.98
C LEU A 385 -2.80 -3.25 12.24
N SER A 386 -3.53 -3.27 11.13
CA SER A 386 -3.78 -2.06 10.34
C SER A 386 -4.65 -1.04 11.10
N ASP A 387 -5.69 -1.53 11.78
CA ASP A 387 -6.53 -0.72 12.68
C ASP A 387 -5.73 -0.13 13.85
N ALA A 388 -4.75 -0.84 14.39
CA ALA A 388 -3.92 -0.38 15.50
C ALA A 388 -2.97 0.73 15.05
N THR A 389 -2.30 0.53 13.91
CA THR A 389 -1.46 1.56 13.28
C THR A 389 -2.27 2.81 12.94
N ALA A 390 -3.38 2.67 12.21
CA ALA A 390 -4.22 3.82 11.84
C ALA A 390 -4.75 4.59 13.06
N ARG A 391 -5.21 3.89 14.10
CA ARG A 391 -5.67 4.55 15.35
C ARG A 391 -4.53 5.26 16.09
N ARG A 392 -3.29 4.77 16.06
CA ARG A 392 -2.15 5.48 16.65
C ARG A 392 -1.84 6.77 15.90
N ILE A 393 -1.77 6.71 14.56
CA ILE A 393 -1.55 7.88 13.71
C ILE A 393 -2.63 8.93 13.98
N LEU A 394 -3.90 8.53 13.99
CA LEU A 394 -5.04 9.43 14.24
C LEU A 394 -5.05 10.04 15.65
N SER A 395 -4.64 9.30 16.68
CA SER A 395 -4.52 9.82 18.06
C SER A 395 -3.46 10.91 18.15
N LEU A 396 -2.28 10.68 17.56
CA LEU A 396 -1.19 11.64 17.53
C LEU A 396 -1.53 12.86 16.65
N ALA A 397 -2.19 12.63 15.51
CA ALA A 397 -2.63 13.68 14.62
C ALA A 397 -3.63 14.63 15.30
N ARG A 398 -4.61 14.07 16.02
CA ARG A 398 -5.52 14.84 16.86
C ARG A 398 -4.79 15.62 17.96
N ALA A 399 -3.85 14.99 18.66
CA ALA A 399 -3.09 15.65 19.72
C ALA A 399 -2.24 16.83 19.21
N VAL A 400 -1.77 16.78 17.95
CA VAL A 400 -1.15 17.92 17.26
C VAL A 400 -2.20 18.96 16.86
N LYS A 401 -3.30 18.55 16.22
CA LYS A 401 -4.39 19.44 15.79
C LYS A 401 -5.01 20.20 16.96
N GLU A 402 -5.19 19.58 18.12
CA GLU A 402 -5.67 20.25 19.34
C GLU A 402 -4.63 21.24 19.88
N ALA A 403 -3.36 20.83 19.96
CA ALA A 403 -2.27 21.66 20.48
C ALA A 403 -1.95 22.91 19.63
N CYS A 404 -2.20 22.87 18.31
CA CYS A 404 -2.06 24.01 17.41
C CYS A 404 -3.41 24.68 17.04
N HIS A 405 -4.51 24.39 17.75
CA HIS A 405 -5.84 24.94 17.44
C HIS A 405 -6.27 24.77 15.97
N ARG A 406 -5.95 23.61 15.39
CA ARG A 406 -6.14 23.21 13.98
C ARG A 406 -5.45 24.14 12.97
N ARG A 407 -4.43 24.91 13.39
CA ARG A 407 -3.65 25.83 12.54
C ARG A 407 -2.73 25.10 11.55
N CYS A 408 -2.05 24.05 11.99
CA CYS A 408 -0.97 23.40 11.25
C CYS A 408 -1.46 22.25 10.35
N LEU A 409 -0.70 21.96 9.28
CA LEU A 409 -0.85 20.72 8.53
C LEU A 409 -0.36 19.52 9.35
N VAL A 410 -0.98 18.38 9.16
CA VAL A 410 -0.62 17.10 9.77
C VAL A 410 -0.77 15.98 8.73
N GLY A 411 0.20 15.08 8.68
CA GLY A 411 0.20 13.97 7.74
C GLY A 411 1.12 12.83 8.15
N ALA A 412 1.08 11.73 7.40
CA ALA A 412 1.83 10.51 7.71
C ALA A 412 2.24 9.75 6.45
N SER A 413 3.33 9.00 6.58
CA SER A 413 3.79 8.01 5.58
C SER A 413 2.92 6.75 5.68
N TYR A 414 1.82 6.66 4.95
CA TYR A 414 0.82 5.58 5.12
C TYR A 414 0.09 5.21 3.82
N GLY A 415 -0.58 4.06 3.83
CA GLY A 415 -1.50 3.66 2.74
C GLY A 415 -0.86 3.02 1.51
N TYR A 416 0.30 2.37 1.64
CA TYR A 416 1.11 1.82 0.55
C TYR A 416 0.50 0.53 -0.08
N VAL A 417 -0.81 0.54 -0.28
CA VAL A 417 -1.61 -0.63 -0.68
C VAL A 417 -1.35 -1.07 -2.11
N LEU A 418 -0.70 -0.24 -2.94
CA LEU A 418 -0.25 -0.62 -4.28
C LEU A 418 1.18 -1.19 -4.33
N GLU A 419 1.90 -1.23 -3.20
CA GLU A 419 3.30 -1.70 -3.13
C GLU A 419 3.52 -2.86 -2.15
N TRP A 420 2.92 -2.83 -0.95
CA TRP A 420 3.19 -3.86 0.05
C TRP A 420 2.65 -5.24 -0.37
N ARG A 421 3.58 -6.19 -0.48
CA ARG A 421 3.36 -7.53 -1.09
C ARG A 421 2.79 -8.54 -0.11
N HIS A 422 2.55 -8.13 1.13
CA HIS A 422 2.17 -8.98 2.25
C HIS A 422 1.03 -8.35 3.09
N PRO A 423 0.13 -9.16 3.66
CA PRO A 423 -1.10 -8.68 4.32
C PRO A 423 -0.88 -8.09 5.72
N TYR A 424 0.34 -8.15 6.26
CA TYR A 424 0.71 -7.72 7.61
C TYR A 424 1.62 -6.49 7.62
N SER A 425 1.58 -5.68 6.57
CA SER A 425 2.27 -4.39 6.56
C SER A 425 1.70 -3.42 7.61
N GLY A 426 0.39 -3.47 7.87
CA GLY A 426 -0.31 -2.51 8.73
C GLY A 426 -0.91 -1.32 7.97
N HIS A 427 -0.84 -1.30 6.63
CA HIS A 427 -1.34 -0.19 5.80
C HIS A 427 -2.79 -0.37 5.30
N LEU A 428 -3.51 -1.40 5.72
CA LEU A 428 -4.81 -1.76 5.15
C LEU A 428 -5.98 -0.85 5.58
N ALA A 429 -5.77 0.06 6.54
CA ALA A 429 -6.84 0.92 7.08
C ALA A 429 -6.85 2.34 6.46
N LEU A 430 -6.35 2.50 5.23
CA LEU A 430 -6.20 3.80 4.54
C LEU A 430 -7.48 4.66 4.52
N SER A 431 -8.65 4.05 4.31
CA SER A 431 -9.95 4.75 4.29
C SER A 431 -10.20 5.55 5.59
N ALA A 432 -9.74 5.05 6.74
CA ALA A 432 -9.90 5.73 8.03
C ALA A 432 -9.01 6.97 8.20
N LEU A 433 -7.88 7.06 7.49
CA LEU A 433 -7.05 8.28 7.47
C LEU A 433 -7.61 9.30 6.48
N LEU A 434 -8.07 8.85 5.30
CA LEU A 434 -8.66 9.71 4.29
C LEU A 434 -9.94 10.40 4.78
N GLN A 435 -10.79 9.67 5.51
CA GLN A 435 -12.03 10.19 6.11
C GLN A 435 -11.80 11.13 7.31
N SER A 436 -10.58 11.19 7.87
CA SER A 436 -10.30 11.99 9.07
C SER A 436 -10.02 13.46 8.72
N GLU A 437 -10.65 14.40 9.41
CA GLU A 437 -10.24 15.81 9.36
C GLU A 437 -8.89 16.08 10.05
N ASP A 438 -8.39 15.16 10.88
CA ASP A 438 -7.15 15.37 11.63
C ASP A 438 -5.89 15.14 10.76
N ILE A 439 -6.07 14.66 9.52
CA ILE A 439 -5.05 14.48 8.49
C ILE A 439 -5.33 15.43 7.32
N ASP A 440 -4.33 16.18 6.83
CA ASP A 440 -4.42 17.02 5.62
C ASP A 440 -3.63 16.42 4.44
N PHE A 441 -2.59 15.62 4.72
CA PHE A 441 -1.76 15.01 3.68
C PHE A 441 -1.30 13.59 4.01
N LEU A 442 -0.95 12.83 2.97
CA LEU A 442 -0.21 11.58 3.06
C LEU A 442 1.06 11.68 2.20
N SER A 443 2.10 10.96 2.59
CA SER A 443 3.34 10.88 1.81
C SER A 443 3.78 9.43 1.59
N ALA A 444 4.60 9.20 0.56
CA ALA A 444 5.21 7.89 0.32
C ALA A 444 6.37 7.97 -0.71
N PRO A 445 7.41 7.12 -0.60
CA PRO A 445 8.46 7.03 -1.61
C PRO A 445 7.99 6.38 -2.91
N VAL A 446 8.58 6.79 -4.04
CA VAL A 446 8.37 6.14 -5.34
C VAL A 446 8.91 4.70 -5.35
N SER A 447 8.17 3.78 -5.99
CA SER A 447 8.40 2.33 -5.89
C SER A 447 9.85 1.92 -6.22
N TYR A 448 10.53 1.34 -5.23
CA TYR A 448 11.87 0.77 -5.38
C TYR A 448 11.98 -0.32 -6.48
N ALA A 449 10.85 -0.86 -6.97
CA ALA A 449 10.82 -1.99 -7.90
C ALA A 449 11.12 -1.63 -9.36
N ASP A 450 10.71 -0.44 -9.83
CA ASP A 450 10.82 -0.02 -11.24
C ASP A 450 11.01 1.51 -11.37
N ARG A 451 12.02 2.06 -10.67
CA ARG A 451 12.26 3.52 -10.62
C ARG A 451 13.55 4.03 -11.26
N LEU A 452 14.38 3.17 -11.83
CA LEU A 452 15.49 3.61 -12.69
C LEU A 452 14.95 4.25 -13.99
N PRO A 453 15.78 4.91 -14.82
CA PRO A 453 15.34 5.39 -16.13
C PRO A 453 14.68 4.29 -16.97
N GLY A 454 13.58 4.62 -17.64
CA GLY A 454 12.71 3.70 -18.37
C GLY A 454 11.68 2.97 -17.49
N GLY A 455 11.89 2.93 -16.16
CA GLY A 455 10.93 2.39 -15.21
C GLY A 455 9.69 3.28 -15.04
N THR A 456 8.63 2.75 -14.42
CA THR A 456 7.39 3.50 -14.15
C THR A 456 7.56 4.65 -13.15
N GLY A 457 8.46 4.53 -12.18
CA GLY A 457 8.48 5.44 -11.02
C GLY A 457 7.16 5.41 -10.22
N ALA A 458 6.49 4.26 -10.22
CA ALA A 458 5.11 4.16 -9.74
C ALA A 458 4.95 4.56 -8.26
N VAL A 459 3.87 5.28 -7.97
CA VAL A 459 3.47 5.62 -6.59
C VAL A 459 2.86 4.41 -5.86
N PRO A 460 3.04 4.29 -4.53
CA PRO A 460 2.54 3.14 -3.76
C PRO A 460 1.12 3.33 -3.20
N VAL A 461 0.50 4.50 -3.38
CA VAL A 461 -0.83 4.86 -2.88
C VAL A 461 -1.82 5.14 -4.03
N PRO A 462 -3.13 4.91 -3.85
CA PRO A 462 -4.17 5.34 -4.81
C PRO A 462 -4.35 6.87 -4.75
N VAL A 463 -3.55 7.61 -5.53
CA VAL A 463 -3.46 9.07 -5.45
C VAL A 463 -4.81 9.76 -5.72
N GLU A 464 -5.60 9.27 -6.67
CA GLU A 464 -6.91 9.84 -6.94
C GLU A 464 -7.87 9.66 -5.74
N SER A 465 -7.76 8.62 -4.91
CA SER A 465 -8.46 8.58 -3.61
C SER A 465 -7.98 9.66 -2.66
N VAL A 466 -6.67 9.90 -2.56
CA VAL A 466 -6.11 10.91 -1.65
C VAL A 466 -6.69 12.29 -1.99
N GLN A 467 -6.74 12.62 -3.29
CA GLN A 467 -7.35 13.85 -3.81
C GLN A 467 -8.88 13.90 -3.64
N LEU A 468 -9.58 12.79 -3.87
CA LEU A 468 -11.04 12.71 -3.76
C LEU A 468 -11.51 12.98 -2.31
N HIS A 469 -10.71 12.59 -1.31
CA HIS A 469 -10.92 12.96 0.10
C HIS A 469 -10.29 14.30 0.51
N HIS A 470 -9.95 15.13 -0.48
CA HIS A 470 -9.37 16.47 -0.35
C HIS A 470 -8.08 16.51 0.49
N LYS A 471 -7.27 15.45 0.41
CA LYS A 471 -5.94 15.36 1.02
C LYS A 471 -4.86 15.61 -0.02
N LEU A 472 -3.78 16.26 0.38
CA LEU A 472 -2.58 16.35 -0.47
C LEU A 472 -1.85 15.00 -0.46
N PHE A 473 -1.39 14.53 -1.62
CA PHE A 473 -0.36 13.51 -1.68
C PHE A 473 1.01 14.16 -1.91
N LEU A 474 2.04 13.66 -1.23
CA LEU A 474 3.44 14.04 -1.37
C LEU A 474 4.28 12.81 -1.76
N ALA A 475 4.81 12.78 -2.97
CA ALA A 475 5.77 11.77 -3.37
C ALA A 475 7.16 12.09 -2.76
N GLU A 476 7.82 11.09 -2.19
CA GLU A 476 9.17 11.23 -1.63
C GLU A 476 10.21 10.69 -2.62
N GLU A 477 11.08 11.57 -3.15
CA GLU A 477 12.10 11.21 -4.15
C GLU A 477 13.45 10.92 -3.49
N ASP A 478 13.61 9.75 -2.86
CA ASP A 478 14.85 9.30 -2.19
C ASP A 478 15.90 8.69 -3.16
N TYR A 479 16.01 9.26 -4.36
CA TYR A 479 17.00 8.78 -5.33
C TYR A 479 18.44 9.03 -4.84
N ARG A 480 19.21 7.96 -4.70
CA ARG A 480 20.66 8.00 -4.51
C ARG A 480 21.35 8.54 -5.76
N ALA A 481 21.42 9.86 -5.83
CA ALA A 481 21.97 10.64 -6.92
C ALA A 481 23.51 10.56 -6.98
N PRO A 482 24.13 10.85 -8.16
CA PRO A 482 25.58 10.77 -8.35
C PRO A 482 26.38 11.89 -7.65
N PHE A 483 25.72 12.85 -6.98
CA PHE A 483 26.33 14.11 -6.51
C PHE A 483 26.76 14.13 -5.03
N GLY A 484 26.55 13.03 -4.29
CA GLY A 484 26.82 12.96 -2.85
C GLY A 484 28.30 12.88 -2.43
N LYS A 485 28.58 11.99 -1.48
CA LYS A 485 29.73 12.00 -0.55
C LYS A 485 31.14 11.85 -1.17
N VAL A 486 31.30 11.73 -2.49
CA VAL A 486 32.58 11.43 -3.15
C VAL A 486 32.97 12.53 -4.15
N MET A 487 34.03 13.28 -3.81
CA MET A 487 34.60 14.39 -4.61
C MET A 487 35.41 13.92 -5.84
N ARG A 488 35.09 12.76 -6.43
CA ARG A 488 35.79 12.21 -7.60
C ARG A 488 34.82 11.59 -8.60
N PHE A 489 34.91 12.03 -9.86
CA PHE A 489 34.06 11.59 -10.96
C PHE A 489 34.24 10.12 -11.39
N ASP A 490 35.22 9.39 -10.85
CA ASP A 490 35.50 7.98 -11.17
C ASP A 490 34.88 6.98 -10.17
N GLN A 491 34.21 7.43 -9.11
CA GLN A 491 33.60 6.58 -8.08
C GLN A 491 32.15 7.00 -7.75
N PRO A 492 31.23 6.05 -7.50
CA PRO A 492 29.84 6.36 -7.18
C PRO A 492 29.71 6.98 -5.79
N ALA A 493 28.95 8.08 -5.69
CA ALA A 493 28.88 8.93 -4.49
C ALA A 493 28.30 8.30 -3.20
N THR A 494 27.77 7.06 -3.27
CA THR A 494 27.20 6.34 -2.13
C THR A 494 27.65 4.87 -2.16
N GLU A 495 28.71 4.51 -1.44
CA GLU A 495 29.24 3.13 -1.40
C GLU A 495 28.45 2.16 -0.50
N HIS A 496 27.46 2.66 0.25
CA HIS A 496 26.63 1.84 1.13
C HIS A 496 25.71 0.90 0.33
N SER A 497 26.10 -0.38 0.20
CA SER A 497 25.18 -1.43 -0.28
C SER A 497 24.13 -1.73 0.79
N LEU A 498 22.84 -1.59 0.44
CA LEU A 498 21.73 -1.91 1.35
C LEU A 498 21.30 -3.38 1.32
N THR A 499 22.00 -4.21 0.55
CA THR A 499 21.83 -5.67 0.53
C THR A 499 21.80 -6.24 1.96
N PRO A 500 20.69 -6.86 2.41
CA PRO A 500 20.71 -7.68 3.60
C PRO A 500 21.80 -8.76 3.44
N SER A 501 22.43 -9.18 4.54
CA SER A 501 23.60 -10.09 4.51
C SER A 501 23.29 -11.54 4.14
N THR A 502 22.23 -11.76 3.35
CA THR A 502 21.66 -13.02 2.89
C THR A 502 21.73 -13.18 1.37
N GLY A 503 22.78 -12.64 0.72
CA GLY A 503 23.27 -13.15 -0.57
C GLY A 503 22.50 -12.75 -1.84
N SER A 504 21.78 -11.63 -1.83
CA SER A 504 21.43 -10.92 -3.07
C SER A 504 22.57 -9.96 -3.44
N GLU A 505 22.94 -9.90 -4.72
CA GLU A 505 23.96 -8.96 -5.24
C GLU A 505 23.35 -7.60 -5.65
N GLU A 506 22.03 -7.46 -5.58
CA GLU A 506 21.27 -6.27 -5.99
C GLU A 506 20.82 -5.46 -4.76
N ASP A 507 21.09 -4.15 -4.80
CA ASP A 507 20.66 -3.15 -3.80
C ASP A 507 19.20 -2.74 -4.07
N TYR A 508 18.37 -2.59 -3.02
CA TYR A 508 16.96 -2.20 -3.18
C TYR A 508 16.77 -0.71 -3.50
N ASN A 509 17.71 0.16 -3.13
CA ASN A 509 17.77 1.54 -3.59
C ASN A 509 19.06 1.70 -4.42
N PRO A 510 19.09 1.24 -5.68
CA PRO A 510 20.31 1.25 -6.49
C PRO A 510 20.72 2.68 -6.86
N PRO A 511 21.99 3.08 -6.66
CA PRO A 511 22.44 4.43 -6.94
C PRO A 511 22.53 4.73 -8.44
N LEU A 512 22.05 5.91 -8.83
CA LEU A 512 22.10 6.45 -10.17
C LEU A 512 23.54 6.78 -10.56
N ARG A 513 23.92 6.49 -11.81
CA ARG A 513 25.32 6.48 -12.26
C ARG A 513 25.74 7.67 -13.12
N SER A 514 24.81 8.56 -13.48
CA SER A 514 25.09 9.78 -14.24
C SER A 514 24.09 10.89 -13.91
N ALA A 515 24.48 12.14 -14.15
CA ALA A 515 23.60 13.30 -14.02
C ALA A 515 22.39 13.22 -14.98
N GLU A 516 22.60 12.64 -16.16
CA GLU A 516 21.55 12.32 -17.14
C GLU A 516 20.51 11.35 -16.55
N ALA A 517 20.93 10.24 -15.95
CA ALA A 517 20.04 9.28 -15.32
C ALA A 517 19.24 9.88 -14.15
N PHE A 518 19.82 10.84 -13.43
CA PHE A 518 19.11 11.63 -12.41
C PHE A 518 18.07 12.56 -13.03
N ALA A 519 18.44 13.38 -14.03
CA ALA A 519 17.52 14.27 -14.72
C ALA A 519 16.37 13.50 -15.41
N GLN A 520 16.62 12.30 -15.92
CA GLN A 520 15.61 11.41 -16.50
C GLN A 520 14.54 10.98 -15.48
N VAL A 521 14.93 10.48 -14.30
CA VAL A 521 13.97 10.04 -13.29
C VAL A 521 13.24 11.22 -12.64
N GLN A 522 13.94 12.33 -12.37
CA GLN A 522 13.35 13.55 -11.82
C GLN A 522 12.32 14.14 -12.79
N ARG A 523 12.62 14.23 -14.10
CA ARG A 523 11.66 14.68 -15.12
C ARG A 523 10.42 13.79 -15.20
N ARG A 524 10.57 12.46 -15.10
CA ARG A 524 9.42 11.53 -15.08
C ARG A 524 8.48 11.83 -13.92
N SER A 525 8.99 11.89 -12.68
CA SER A 525 8.14 12.13 -11.50
C SER A 525 7.49 13.51 -11.57
N LEU A 526 8.25 14.55 -11.91
CA LEU A 526 7.73 15.90 -12.10
C LEU A 526 6.57 15.94 -13.11
N MET A 527 6.75 15.36 -14.29
CA MET A 527 5.69 15.29 -15.30
C MET A 527 4.48 14.45 -14.83
N GLN A 528 4.69 13.46 -13.94
CA GLN A 528 3.63 12.68 -13.29
C GLN A 528 2.87 13.47 -12.22
N ALA A 529 3.55 14.24 -11.37
CA ALA A 529 2.96 15.16 -10.40
C ALA A 529 2.11 16.23 -11.10
N LEU A 530 2.62 16.79 -12.20
CA LEU A 530 1.92 17.76 -13.03
C LEU A 530 0.75 17.16 -13.81
N THR A 531 0.79 15.87 -14.18
CA THR A 531 -0.34 15.22 -14.86
C THR A 531 -1.43 14.81 -13.86
N HIS A 532 -1.09 14.16 -12.74
CA HIS A 532 -2.06 13.64 -11.78
C HIS A 532 -2.49 14.64 -10.70
N GLY A 533 -1.62 15.56 -10.24
CA GLY A 533 -1.95 16.56 -9.21
C GLY A 533 -1.56 16.18 -7.79
N PHE A 534 -0.30 15.83 -7.60
CA PHE A 534 0.29 15.65 -6.28
C PHE A 534 1.56 16.53 -6.14
N GLY A 535 2.07 16.66 -4.92
CA GLY A 535 3.30 17.38 -4.63
C GLY A 535 4.53 16.49 -4.57
N GLU A 536 5.70 17.09 -4.72
CA GLU A 536 7.00 16.40 -4.73
C GLU A 536 7.86 16.81 -3.52
N VAL A 537 8.59 15.85 -2.97
CA VAL A 537 9.50 16.02 -1.83
C VAL A 537 10.85 15.43 -2.23
N TRP A 538 11.76 16.28 -2.74
CA TRP A 538 13.10 15.84 -3.14
C TRP A 538 13.93 15.51 -1.90
N MET A 539 14.37 14.26 -1.77
CA MET A 539 14.69 13.70 -0.46
C MET A 539 16.15 13.27 -0.34
N ASP A 540 16.93 14.01 0.46
CA ASP A 540 18.21 13.51 0.97
C ASP A 540 17.97 12.72 2.27
N LEU A 541 17.42 11.51 2.11
CA LEU A 541 16.93 10.63 3.19
C LEU A 541 17.99 10.35 4.26
N TRP A 542 19.26 10.33 3.90
CA TRP A 542 20.39 10.10 4.81
C TRP A 542 21.23 11.35 5.08
N GLY A 543 20.82 12.53 4.62
CA GLY A 543 21.62 13.75 4.75
C GLY A 543 23.01 13.61 4.12
N GLU A 544 23.14 12.83 3.04
CA GLU A 544 24.39 12.48 2.40
C GLU A 544 24.89 13.46 1.33
N GLY A 545 24.08 14.44 0.96
CA GLY A 545 24.38 15.42 -0.08
C GLY A 545 23.88 15.00 -1.47
N TRP A 546 22.87 14.12 -1.57
CA TRP A 546 22.38 13.62 -2.86
C TRP A 546 21.98 14.75 -3.84
N LEU A 547 21.45 15.86 -3.33
CA LEU A 547 21.05 17.03 -4.11
C LEU A 547 22.06 18.18 -4.00
N MET A 548 23.30 17.93 -3.58
CA MET A 548 24.36 18.93 -3.43
C MET A 548 25.05 19.27 -4.77
N HIS A 549 24.27 19.60 -5.79
CA HIS A 549 24.81 20.08 -7.06
C HIS A 549 23.77 20.93 -7.79
N PRO A 550 24.13 22.07 -8.41
CA PRO A 550 23.18 22.94 -9.12
C PRO A 550 22.31 22.19 -10.14
N ALA A 551 22.89 21.21 -10.86
CA ALA A 551 22.16 20.39 -11.84
C ALA A 551 21.02 19.52 -11.24
N ALA A 552 20.97 19.30 -9.93
CA ALA A 552 19.83 18.67 -9.27
C ALA A 552 18.61 19.61 -9.14
N TRP A 553 18.84 20.92 -9.27
CA TRP A 553 17.85 21.99 -9.08
C TRP A 553 17.49 22.74 -10.37
N GLU A 554 18.34 22.68 -11.41
CA GLU A 554 18.10 23.29 -12.73
C GLU A 554 16.73 22.94 -13.34
N GLN A 555 16.25 21.70 -13.17
CA GLN A 555 14.96 21.26 -13.72
C GLN A 555 13.75 21.84 -12.94
N ILE A 556 13.94 22.18 -11.66
CA ILE A 556 12.85 22.58 -10.75
C ILE A 556 12.35 23.99 -11.08
N ALA A 557 13.25 24.91 -11.46
CA ALA A 557 12.87 26.26 -11.89
C ALA A 557 12.03 26.27 -13.18
N GLU A 558 12.21 25.30 -14.08
CA GLU A 558 11.33 25.12 -15.25
C GLU A 558 10.01 24.46 -14.85
N PHE A 559 10.07 23.47 -13.93
CA PHE A 559 8.87 22.82 -13.43
C PHE A 559 7.89 23.76 -12.73
N GLN A 560 8.38 24.72 -11.93
CA GLN A 560 7.54 25.74 -11.30
C GLN A 560 6.77 26.57 -12.33
N LYS A 561 7.36 26.88 -13.50
CA LYS A 561 6.67 27.58 -14.60
C LYS A 561 5.60 26.70 -15.23
N MET A 562 5.90 25.42 -15.48
CA MET A 562 4.94 24.45 -16.02
C MET A 562 3.77 24.21 -15.06
N TRP A 563 4.00 24.18 -13.74
CA TRP A 563 2.91 24.15 -12.75
C TRP A 563 2.04 25.40 -12.82
N GLY A 564 2.64 26.59 -12.98
CA GLY A 564 1.93 27.85 -13.23
C GLY A 564 1.14 27.93 -14.55
N LEU A 565 1.25 26.94 -15.45
CA LEU A 565 0.29 26.76 -16.55
C LEU A 565 -1.01 26.14 -16.04
N ARG A 566 -0.91 25.15 -15.15
CA ARG A 566 -2.01 24.34 -14.65
C ARG A 566 -3.00 25.11 -13.77
N GLU A 567 -2.53 26.16 -13.08
CA GLU A 567 -3.36 26.99 -12.20
C GLU A 567 -4.26 27.98 -12.98
N ARG A 568 -4.02 28.17 -14.29
CA ARG A 568 -4.73 29.11 -15.17
C ARG A 568 -6.21 28.71 -15.32
N LYS A 569 -7.10 29.68 -15.53
CA LYS A 569 -8.56 29.44 -15.57
C LYS A 569 -8.97 28.37 -16.58
N ILE A 570 -8.28 28.37 -17.71
CA ILE A 570 -8.48 27.46 -18.83
C ILE A 570 -8.38 25.96 -18.44
N PHE A 571 -7.51 25.59 -17.51
CA PHE A 571 -7.43 24.20 -17.01
C PHE A 571 -8.69 23.76 -16.23
N SER A 572 -9.56 24.69 -15.87
CA SER A 572 -10.88 24.44 -15.25
C SER A 572 -12.07 24.67 -16.18
N SER A 573 -11.86 25.00 -17.46
CA SER A 573 -12.91 25.10 -18.48
C SER A 573 -13.43 23.71 -18.91
N VAL A 574 -13.54 22.77 -17.96
CA VAL A 574 -14.25 21.50 -18.12
C VAL A 574 -15.73 21.81 -18.08
N VAL A 575 -16.43 21.52 -19.19
CA VAL A 575 -17.77 22.04 -19.45
C VAL A 575 -18.77 21.57 -18.39
N PRO A 576 -19.48 22.48 -17.69
CA PRO A 576 -20.56 22.10 -16.80
C PRO A 576 -21.79 21.69 -17.60
N VAL A 577 -22.10 20.39 -17.62
CA VAL A 577 -23.45 19.93 -18.00
C VAL A 577 -24.38 20.19 -16.81
N GLU A 578 -25.26 21.19 -16.94
CA GLU A 578 -26.18 21.62 -15.88
C GLU A 578 -27.13 20.49 -15.43
N VAL A 579 -27.00 20.04 -14.18
CA VAL A 579 -28.00 19.20 -13.49
C VAL A 579 -28.14 19.65 -12.04
N GLY A 580 -28.77 20.80 -11.85
CA GLY A 580 -29.09 21.37 -10.52
C GLY A 580 -27.95 22.13 -9.83
N GLU A 581 -28.29 22.77 -8.71
CA GLU A 581 -27.44 23.74 -8.01
C GLU A 581 -26.28 23.10 -7.21
N LYS A 582 -25.25 22.59 -7.92
CA LYS A 582 -23.88 22.40 -7.39
C LYS A 582 -22.87 22.03 -8.49
N THR A 583 -22.20 23.03 -9.05
CA THR A 583 -21.07 22.84 -9.97
C THR A 583 -19.81 22.43 -9.20
N VAL A 584 -19.15 21.35 -9.62
CA VAL A 584 -17.86 20.90 -9.07
C VAL A 584 -16.78 21.02 -10.14
N LEU A 585 -15.78 21.86 -9.89
CA LEU A 585 -14.65 22.11 -10.80
C LEU A 585 -13.55 21.07 -10.55
N GLY A 586 -13.34 20.16 -11.50
CA GLY A 586 -12.36 19.07 -11.39
C GLY A 586 -11.50 18.90 -12.65
N GLN A 587 -10.48 18.05 -12.55
CA GLN A 587 -9.70 17.58 -13.70
C GLN A 587 -10.59 16.74 -14.65
N MET A 588 -10.16 16.50 -15.89
CA MET A 588 -10.77 15.45 -16.72
C MET A 588 -10.74 14.10 -15.98
N GLU A 589 -11.90 13.45 -15.90
CA GLU A 589 -12.03 12.12 -15.31
C GLU A 589 -11.23 11.08 -16.11
N PRO A 590 -10.65 10.04 -15.47
CA PRO A 590 -9.93 9.01 -16.20
C PRO A 590 -10.89 8.11 -16.98
N ASP A 591 -10.46 7.63 -18.17
CA ASP A 591 -11.18 6.61 -18.93
C ASP A 591 -11.33 5.30 -18.13
N LEU A 592 -10.30 4.97 -17.34
CA LEU A 592 -10.15 3.76 -16.54
C LEU A 592 -10.03 4.09 -15.05
N ALA A 593 -11.08 3.80 -14.28
CA ALA A 593 -11.00 3.76 -12.82
C ALA A 593 -10.50 2.38 -12.37
N VAL A 594 -9.40 2.35 -11.62
CA VAL A 594 -8.81 1.11 -11.06
C VAL A 594 -9.13 1.03 -9.57
N LEU A 595 -9.77 -0.05 -9.15
CA LEU A 595 -10.27 -0.24 -7.79
C LEU A 595 -9.46 -1.29 -7.03
N ILE A 596 -8.88 -0.87 -5.90
CA ILE A 596 -8.28 -1.75 -4.90
C ILE A 596 -9.11 -1.75 -3.61
N ASP A 597 -9.33 -2.93 -3.03
CA ASP A 597 -9.83 -3.08 -1.66
C ASP A 597 -8.68 -3.51 -0.72
N PRO A 598 -8.20 -2.60 0.15
CA PRO A 598 -7.23 -2.96 1.17
C PRO A 598 -7.73 -4.07 2.12
N THR A 599 -9.03 -4.14 2.39
CA THR A 599 -9.63 -5.15 3.29
C THR A 599 -9.42 -6.55 2.75
N SER A 600 -9.66 -6.77 1.45
CA SER A 600 -9.51 -8.05 0.77
C SER A 600 -8.07 -8.58 0.81
N LEU A 601 -7.06 -7.73 0.97
CA LEU A 601 -5.68 -8.18 1.14
C LEU A 601 -5.49 -9.00 2.43
N SER A 602 -6.26 -8.75 3.51
CA SER A 602 -6.12 -9.46 4.79
C SER A 602 -6.37 -10.97 4.69
N TYR A 603 -7.09 -11.41 3.65
CA TYR A 603 -7.43 -12.80 3.35
C TYR A 603 -6.29 -13.58 2.68
N VAL A 604 -5.32 -12.89 2.08
CA VAL A 604 -4.18 -13.53 1.39
C VAL A 604 -3.24 -14.14 2.42
N ARG A 605 -2.67 -15.30 2.10
CA ARG A 605 -1.74 -16.01 2.99
C ARG A 605 -0.36 -15.37 2.99
N VAL A 606 0.29 -15.29 4.16
CA VAL A 606 1.71 -14.96 4.28
C VAL A 606 2.55 -15.84 3.34
N GLY A 607 3.44 -15.22 2.57
CA GLY A 607 4.28 -15.89 1.57
C GLY A 607 3.58 -16.25 0.24
N SER A 608 2.32 -15.84 0.03
CA SER A 608 1.67 -15.93 -1.27
C SER A 608 2.14 -14.80 -2.19
N PRO A 609 2.54 -15.08 -3.45
CA PRO A 609 2.85 -14.02 -4.41
C PRO A 609 1.60 -13.35 -5.02
N LEU A 610 0.38 -13.70 -4.57
CA LEU A 610 -0.86 -13.21 -5.18
C LEU A 610 -0.93 -11.68 -5.21
N ILE A 611 -0.58 -10.99 -4.11
CA ILE A 611 -0.61 -9.51 -4.03
C ILE A 611 0.37 -8.90 -5.04
N GLN A 612 1.59 -9.45 -5.15
CA GLN A 612 2.58 -9.01 -6.14
C GLN A 612 2.06 -9.13 -7.58
N GLN A 613 1.19 -10.10 -7.86
CA GLN A 613 0.66 -10.35 -9.21
C GLN A 613 -0.57 -9.48 -9.52
N VAL A 614 -1.60 -9.50 -8.66
CA VAL A 614 -2.87 -8.78 -8.95
C VAL A 614 -2.85 -7.30 -8.57
N ILE A 615 -1.89 -6.85 -7.76
CA ILE A 615 -1.72 -5.44 -7.40
C ILE A 615 -0.49 -4.84 -8.08
N VAL A 616 0.71 -5.26 -7.68
CA VAL A 616 1.96 -4.58 -8.09
C VAL A 616 2.21 -4.74 -9.60
N GLN A 617 2.24 -5.98 -10.11
CA GLN A 617 2.40 -6.22 -11.55
C GLN A 617 1.21 -5.70 -12.38
N ALA A 618 0.01 -5.62 -11.80
CA ALA A 618 -1.14 -4.99 -12.43
C ALA A 618 -0.95 -3.47 -12.58
N ARG A 619 -0.47 -2.77 -11.55
CA ARG A 619 -0.11 -1.34 -11.60
C ARG A 619 0.88 -1.06 -12.74
N GLU A 620 1.95 -1.85 -12.84
CA GLU A 620 2.94 -1.70 -13.93
C GLU A 620 2.29 -1.91 -15.31
N ALA A 621 1.41 -2.92 -15.47
CA ALA A 621 0.72 -3.17 -16.73
C ALA A 621 -0.27 -2.04 -17.12
N ILE A 622 -0.91 -1.41 -16.14
CA ILE A 622 -1.85 -0.29 -16.32
C ILE A 622 -1.11 0.98 -16.76
N MET A 623 -0.04 1.36 -16.05
CA MET A 623 0.78 2.55 -16.39
C MET A 623 1.43 2.46 -17.78
N ARG A 624 1.53 1.23 -18.32
CA ARG A 624 2.13 0.91 -19.62
C ARG A 624 1.08 0.61 -20.70
N ALA A 625 -0.21 0.68 -20.37
CA ALA A 625 -1.28 0.40 -21.31
C ALA A 625 -1.49 1.53 -22.33
N GLY A 626 -1.18 2.78 -22.01
CA GLY A 626 -1.46 3.92 -22.91
C GLY A 626 -2.87 4.48 -22.82
N ILE A 627 -3.55 4.30 -21.67
CA ILE A 627 -4.94 4.68 -21.42
C ILE A 627 -4.95 5.72 -20.29
N SER A 628 -5.92 6.66 -20.27
CA SER A 628 -6.13 7.53 -19.11
C SER A 628 -6.62 6.72 -17.91
N TYR A 629 -5.77 6.51 -16.90
CA TYR A 629 -6.08 5.72 -15.70
C TYR A 629 -6.10 6.57 -14.43
N GLY A 630 -6.82 6.14 -13.39
CA GLY A 630 -6.69 6.63 -12.02
C GLY A 630 -6.90 5.50 -11.00
N PHE A 631 -6.23 5.55 -9.85
CA PHE A 631 -6.28 4.53 -8.81
C PHE A 631 -7.13 4.99 -7.62
N TYR A 632 -8.16 4.21 -7.29
CA TYR A 632 -9.14 4.49 -6.24
C TYR A 632 -9.33 3.30 -5.27
N LEU A 633 -9.85 3.57 -4.08
CA LEU A 633 -10.31 2.57 -3.14
C LEU A 633 -11.68 2.03 -3.56
N LEU A 634 -11.95 0.75 -3.29
CA LEU A 634 -13.26 0.14 -3.55
C LEU A 634 -14.39 0.83 -2.76
N ASP A 635 -14.11 1.43 -1.60
CA ASP A 635 -15.08 2.22 -0.84
C ASP A 635 -15.46 3.54 -1.54
N ASP A 636 -14.64 4.08 -2.46
CA ASP A 636 -14.93 5.35 -3.12
C ASP A 636 -16.13 5.26 -4.07
N VAL A 637 -16.52 4.07 -4.53
CA VAL A 637 -17.75 3.87 -5.33
C VAL A 637 -19.03 4.22 -4.56
N LEU A 638 -18.95 4.46 -3.25
CA LEU A 638 -20.02 4.99 -2.43
C LEU A 638 -20.16 6.52 -2.57
N ARG A 639 -19.10 7.25 -2.92
CA ARG A 639 -19.07 8.72 -2.94
C ARG A 639 -19.74 9.31 -4.19
N ARG A 640 -20.50 10.40 -4.04
CA ARG A 640 -21.28 11.01 -5.15
C ARG A 640 -20.40 11.48 -6.31
N ASP A 641 -19.17 11.88 -6.03
CA ASP A 641 -18.13 12.40 -6.93
C ASP A 641 -17.18 11.32 -7.50
N PHE A 642 -17.45 10.03 -7.30
CA PHE A 642 -16.75 8.95 -7.99
C PHE A 642 -16.90 9.06 -9.53
N PRO A 643 -15.81 8.91 -10.33
CA PRO A 643 -15.80 9.31 -11.73
C PRO A 643 -16.73 8.51 -12.66
N ARG A 644 -17.07 9.11 -13.80
CA ARG A 644 -17.90 8.54 -14.87
C ARG A 644 -17.10 7.67 -15.85
N SER A 645 -15.89 7.25 -15.45
CA SER A 645 -14.99 6.35 -16.16
C SER A 645 -15.71 5.21 -16.89
N ARG A 646 -15.38 5.08 -18.18
CA ARG A 646 -15.97 4.13 -19.12
C ARG A 646 -15.56 2.69 -18.82
N LEU A 647 -14.34 2.50 -18.33
CA LEU A 647 -13.83 1.24 -17.78
C LEU A 647 -13.75 1.33 -16.26
N VAL A 648 -14.10 0.25 -15.57
CA VAL A 648 -13.84 0.08 -14.14
C VAL A 648 -13.16 -1.27 -13.91
N LEU A 649 -11.91 -1.27 -13.43
CA LEU A 649 -11.11 -2.46 -13.20
C LEU A 649 -11.01 -2.77 -11.71
N PHE A 650 -11.58 -3.90 -11.29
CA PHE A 650 -11.51 -4.40 -9.92
C PHE A 650 -10.34 -5.37 -9.78
N LEU A 651 -9.29 -4.96 -9.06
CA LEU A 651 -8.05 -5.76 -8.92
C LEU A 651 -8.21 -6.94 -7.95
N ASN A 652 -8.91 -6.73 -6.83
CA ASN A 652 -8.96 -7.67 -5.71
C ASN A 652 -10.26 -7.58 -4.88
N ALA A 653 -11.39 -7.30 -5.51
CA ALA A 653 -12.69 -7.09 -4.84
C ALA A 653 -13.28 -8.41 -4.27
N TRP A 654 -12.64 -8.99 -3.26
CA TRP A 654 -12.93 -10.34 -2.76
C TRP A 654 -13.92 -10.34 -1.59
N ASN A 655 -13.95 -9.30 -0.75
CA ASN A 655 -14.85 -9.16 0.41
C ASN A 655 -15.74 -7.91 0.27
N ILE A 656 -16.72 -7.96 -0.64
CA ILE A 656 -17.49 -6.78 -1.06
C ILE A 656 -18.66 -6.51 -0.09
N LYS A 657 -18.60 -5.38 0.64
CA LYS A 657 -19.64 -4.95 1.60
C LYS A 657 -21.01 -4.76 0.89
N PRO A 658 -22.16 -4.99 1.56
CA PRO A 658 -23.49 -4.87 0.93
C PRO A 658 -23.78 -3.51 0.29
N SER A 659 -23.34 -2.41 0.91
CA SER A 659 -23.45 -1.05 0.37
C SER A 659 -22.67 -0.88 -0.95
N ILE A 660 -21.47 -1.47 -1.03
CA ILE A 660 -20.64 -1.46 -2.24
C ILE A 660 -21.30 -2.30 -3.35
N ARG A 661 -21.86 -3.47 -3.02
CA ARG A 661 -22.61 -4.31 -3.98
C ARG A 661 -23.77 -3.52 -4.61
N GLU A 662 -24.54 -2.83 -3.77
CA GLU A 662 -25.67 -2.01 -4.25
C GLU A 662 -25.21 -0.75 -5.00
N ALA A 663 -24.08 -0.13 -4.64
CA ALA A 663 -23.49 0.98 -5.39
C ALA A 663 -22.99 0.54 -6.77
N ILE A 664 -22.32 -0.61 -6.88
CA ILE A 664 -21.93 -1.22 -8.18
C ILE A 664 -23.18 -1.43 -9.05
N ARG A 665 -24.23 -2.05 -8.50
CA ARG A 665 -25.49 -2.32 -9.20
C ARG A 665 -26.22 -1.04 -9.64
N ARG A 666 -26.33 -0.04 -8.76
CA ARG A 666 -27.07 1.21 -9.08
C ARG A 666 -26.30 2.20 -9.93
N ARG A 667 -24.96 2.22 -9.88
CA ARG A 667 -24.12 3.30 -10.45
C ARG A 667 -23.15 2.86 -11.55
N LEU A 668 -22.70 1.60 -11.54
CA LEU A 668 -21.64 1.11 -12.43
C LEU A 668 -22.15 0.08 -13.45
N GLN A 669 -23.17 -0.72 -13.11
CA GLN A 669 -23.86 -1.64 -14.05
C GLN A 669 -24.85 -0.89 -14.97
N ARG A 670 -24.41 0.22 -15.57
CA ARG A 670 -25.20 1.09 -16.48
C ARG A 670 -24.27 2.01 -17.28
N ASP A 671 -24.85 3.01 -17.96
CA ASP A 671 -24.14 4.09 -18.67
C ASP A 671 -23.18 3.56 -19.78
N GLY A 672 -23.43 2.35 -20.27
CA GLY A 672 -22.62 1.58 -21.22
C GLY A 672 -21.26 1.11 -20.68
N ARG A 673 -20.99 1.25 -19.38
CA ARG A 673 -19.67 0.98 -18.79
C ARG A 673 -19.24 -0.48 -18.93
N VAL A 674 -17.93 -0.70 -18.89
CA VAL A 674 -17.31 -2.03 -18.88
C VAL A 674 -16.67 -2.31 -17.53
N LEU A 675 -17.19 -3.31 -16.82
CA LEU A 675 -16.69 -3.74 -15.51
C LEU A 675 -15.75 -4.94 -15.68
N ILE A 676 -14.48 -4.76 -15.33
CA ILE A 676 -13.40 -5.72 -15.54
C ILE A 676 -13.01 -6.33 -14.20
N TRP A 677 -13.11 -7.65 -14.07
CA TRP A 677 -12.86 -8.38 -12.84
C TRP A 677 -11.58 -9.22 -12.97
N LEU A 678 -10.52 -8.82 -12.28
CA LEU A 678 -9.27 -9.55 -12.23
C LEU A 678 -9.34 -10.70 -11.22
N TYR A 679 -8.90 -11.88 -11.62
CA TYR A 679 -8.78 -13.14 -10.89
C TYR A 679 -10.10 -13.72 -10.34
N ALA A 680 -10.85 -12.98 -9.51
CA ALA A 680 -12.22 -13.24 -9.08
C ALA A 680 -12.77 -12.09 -8.23
N ALA A 681 -14.08 -12.13 -7.92
CA ALA A 681 -14.75 -11.18 -7.02
C ALA A 681 -15.77 -11.88 -6.10
N SER A 682 -16.18 -11.21 -5.02
CA SER A 682 -17.16 -11.69 -4.03
C SER A 682 -16.84 -13.10 -3.49
N LEU A 683 -15.56 -13.38 -3.22
CA LEU A 683 -15.09 -14.66 -2.68
C LEU A 683 -15.52 -14.90 -1.23
N PHE A 684 -15.66 -13.82 -0.47
CA PHE A 684 -15.82 -13.83 0.97
C PHE A 684 -16.94 -12.88 1.43
N ASP A 685 -17.56 -13.26 2.54
CA ASP A 685 -18.37 -12.40 3.39
C ASP A 685 -17.89 -12.61 4.83
N ASN A 686 -16.91 -11.81 5.23
CA ASN A 686 -16.25 -11.94 6.53
C ASN A 686 -15.71 -13.39 6.72
N HIS A 687 -16.16 -14.10 7.76
CA HIS A 687 -15.75 -15.49 8.03
C HIS A 687 -16.49 -16.56 7.20
N ARG A 688 -17.14 -16.17 6.09
CA ARG A 688 -17.82 -17.07 5.16
C ARG A 688 -17.20 -16.99 3.76
N HIS A 689 -17.33 -18.07 3.01
CA HIS A 689 -17.27 -17.98 1.55
C HIS A 689 -18.56 -17.33 1.03
N ALA A 690 -18.48 -16.66 -0.11
CA ALA A 690 -19.62 -15.98 -0.74
C ALA A 690 -19.61 -16.06 -2.28
N LEU A 691 -18.81 -16.95 -2.88
CA LEU A 691 -18.62 -17.05 -4.34
C LEU A 691 -19.94 -17.21 -5.12
N GLU A 692 -20.93 -17.86 -4.51
CA GLU A 692 -22.31 -17.97 -4.99
C GLU A 692 -22.97 -16.61 -5.28
N THR A 693 -22.60 -15.55 -4.56
CA THR A 693 -23.08 -14.17 -4.76
C THR A 693 -22.38 -13.43 -5.91
N ALA A 694 -21.29 -13.98 -6.48
CA ALA A 694 -20.49 -13.27 -7.49
C ALA A 694 -21.30 -12.85 -8.72
N ARG A 695 -22.36 -13.59 -9.07
CA ARG A 695 -23.27 -13.23 -10.18
C ARG A 695 -24.03 -11.92 -9.93
N GLU A 696 -24.42 -11.64 -8.68
CA GLU A 696 -25.16 -10.43 -8.33
C GLU A 696 -24.32 -9.16 -8.53
N VAL A 697 -23.01 -9.26 -8.28
CA VAL A 697 -22.08 -8.12 -8.30
C VAL A 697 -21.39 -7.95 -9.66
N THR A 698 -21.02 -9.07 -10.30
CA THR A 698 -20.24 -9.07 -11.54
C THR A 698 -21.08 -9.29 -12.80
N GLY A 699 -22.34 -9.73 -12.66
CA GLY A 699 -23.17 -10.29 -13.73
C GLY A 699 -22.83 -11.75 -14.07
N LEU A 700 -21.58 -12.16 -13.82
CA LEU A 700 -21.02 -13.45 -14.23
C LEU A 700 -21.09 -14.47 -13.09
N ALA A 701 -21.61 -15.66 -13.38
CA ALA A 701 -21.55 -16.77 -12.44
C ALA A 701 -20.13 -17.38 -12.45
N LEU A 702 -19.43 -17.31 -11.32
CA LEU A 702 -18.07 -17.81 -11.15
C LEU A 702 -18.05 -19.11 -10.35
N ALA A 703 -17.11 -20.01 -10.67
CA ALA A 703 -16.93 -21.29 -10.01
C ALA A 703 -15.45 -21.62 -9.77
N LEU A 704 -15.16 -22.46 -8.77
CA LEU A 704 -13.82 -22.96 -8.48
C LEU A 704 -13.38 -24.02 -9.50
N GLN A 705 -12.19 -23.87 -10.07
CA GLN A 705 -11.54 -24.97 -10.78
C GLN A 705 -11.29 -26.14 -9.80
N PRO A 706 -11.46 -27.40 -10.27
CA PRO A 706 -11.27 -28.56 -9.41
C PRO A 706 -9.77 -28.87 -9.16
N TRP A 707 -9.49 -29.71 -8.16
CA TRP A 707 -8.20 -30.37 -7.88
C TRP A 707 -6.91 -29.51 -7.89
N ALA A 708 -7.00 -28.20 -7.64
CA ALA A 708 -5.86 -27.27 -7.74
C ALA A 708 -5.18 -27.29 -9.12
N SER A 709 -5.99 -27.32 -10.18
CA SER A 709 -5.55 -27.28 -11.58
C SER A 709 -4.59 -26.12 -11.88
N PRO A 710 -3.67 -26.31 -12.84
CA PRO A 710 -2.90 -25.20 -13.38
C PRO A 710 -3.76 -24.08 -13.98
N GLN A 711 -3.34 -22.85 -13.68
CA GLN A 711 -3.66 -21.69 -14.52
C GLN A 711 -2.69 -21.62 -15.71
N GLY A 712 -2.75 -20.56 -16.51
CA GLY A 712 -2.19 -20.48 -17.84
C GLY A 712 -3.28 -20.75 -18.86
N SER A 713 -3.62 -19.72 -19.63
CA SER A 713 -4.77 -19.67 -20.53
C SER A 713 -4.36 -19.60 -21.98
N GLN A 714 -5.15 -20.20 -22.86
CA GLN A 714 -5.08 -20.08 -24.32
C GLN A 714 -6.25 -19.25 -24.85
N ILE A 715 -6.03 -18.47 -25.90
CA ILE A 715 -7.07 -17.70 -26.59
C ILE A 715 -7.76 -18.62 -27.61
N VAL A 716 -9.08 -18.78 -27.45
CA VAL A 716 -9.94 -19.61 -28.31
C VAL A 716 -10.78 -18.80 -29.30
N ASP A 717 -10.98 -17.50 -29.04
CA ASP A 717 -11.56 -16.54 -30.01
C ASP A 717 -10.55 -15.43 -30.37
N PRO A 718 -9.56 -15.72 -31.24
CA PRO A 718 -8.55 -14.75 -31.66
C PRO A 718 -9.11 -13.62 -32.54
N LEU A 719 -10.37 -13.70 -32.96
CA LEU A 719 -11.03 -12.65 -33.74
C LEU A 719 -11.68 -11.59 -32.83
N HIS A 720 -11.87 -11.87 -31.55
CA HIS A 720 -12.47 -10.93 -30.60
C HIS A 720 -11.60 -9.67 -30.43
N PRO A 721 -12.15 -8.44 -30.48
CA PRO A 721 -11.37 -7.20 -30.41
C PRO A 721 -10.39 -7.11 -29.23
N ILE A 722 -10.78 -7.64 -28.07
CA ILE A 722 -9.99 -7.64 -26.82
C ILE A 722 -8.60 -8.27 -26.96
N VAL A 723 -8.42 -9.25 -27.85
CA VAL A 723 -7.17 -10.03 -27.96
C VAL A 723 -6.34 -9.72 -29.21
N ARG A 724 -6.81 -8.82 -30.09
CA ARG A 724 -6.15 -8.52 -31.37
C ARG A 724 -4.76 -7.90 -31.25
N GLU A 725 -4.45 -7.28 -30.11
CA GLU A 725 -3.12 -6.71 -29.82
C GLU A 725 -2.17 -7.68 -29.13
N MET A 726 -2.66 -8.84 -28.68
CA MET A 726 -1.82 -9.79 -27.96
C MET A 726 -0.81 -10.45 -28.91
N LYS A 727 0.47 -10.26 -28.59
CA LYS A 727 1.63 -10.87 -29.29
C LYS A 727 1.77 -12.38 -29.07
N SER A 728 0.77 -13.01 -28.43
CA SER A 728 0.78 -14.35 -27.85
C SER A 728 -0.64 -14.89 -27.86
N ASP A 729 -0.81 -16.15 -28.23
CA ASP A 729 -2.06 -16.91 -28.11
C ASP A 729 -2.35 -17.33 -26.65
N LYS A 730 -1.51 -16.89 -25.69
CA LYS A 730 -1.57 -17.28 -24.28
C LYS A 730 -1.52 -16.09 -23.33
N LEU A 731 -2.25 -16.23 -22.22
CA LEU A 731 -2.31 -15.29 -21.09
C LEU A 731 -1.92 -16.02 -19.79
N GLY A 732 -1.25 -15.31 -18.88
CA GLY A 732 -0.81 -15.88 -17.60
C GLY A 732 0.39 -16.83 -17.72
N ILE A 733 0.63 -17.60 -16.67
CA ILE A 733 1.77 -18.52 -16.54
C ILE A 733 1.26 -19.91 -16.17
N GLN A 734 1.70 -20.95 -16.90
CA GLN A 734 1.34 -22.33 -16.60
C GLN A 734 1.89 -22.78 -15.23
N GLN A 735 1.03 -22.80 -14.22
CA GLN A 735 1.40 -23.02 -12.82
C GLN A 735 0.20 -23.55 -12.03
N ARG A 736 0.39 -24.64 -11.25
CA ARG A 736 -0.60 -25.13 -10.27
C ARG A 736 -0.94 -24.04 -9.26
N TRP A 737 -2.24 -23.82 -9.04
CA TRP A 737 -2.71 -22.70 -8.23
C TRP A 737 -4.07 -23.00 -7.56
N GLU A 738 -4.15 -22.79 -6.24
CA GLU A 738 -5.37 -23.03 -5.44
C GLU A 738 -5.71 -21.81 -4.56
N PRO A 739 -6.96 -21.29 -4.60
CA PRO A 739 -7.98 -21.56 -5.60
C PRO A 739 -7.62 -20.97 -6.96
N SER A 740 -8.26 -21.43 -8.03
CA SER A 740 -8.38 -20.72 -9.31
C SER A 740 -9.83 -20.78 -9.78
N PHE A 741 -10.26 -19.81 -10.59
CA PHE A 741 -11.67 -19.57 -10.86
C PHE A 741 -11.97 -19.53 -12.36
N TYR A 742 -13.17 -19.97 -12.75
CA TYR A 742 -13.66 -19.93 -14.13
C TYR A 742 -15.09 -19.39 -14.18
N ALA A 743 -15.49 -18.86 -15.33
CA ALA A 743 -16.86 -18.40 -15.55
C ALA A 743 -17.75 -19.51 -16.13
N LEU A 744 -19.00 -19.60 -15.68
CA LEU A 744 -19.98 -20.52 -16.25
C LEU A 744 -20.49 -19.96 -17.59
N ALA A 745 -20.15 -20.63 -18.69
CA ALA A 745 -20.33 -20.17 -20.07
C ALA A 745 -21.79 -19.92 -20.56
N GLY A 746 -22.80 -20.11 -19.71
CA GLY A 746 -24.21 -20.10 -20.14
C GLY A 746 -24.72 -18.77 -20.69
N GLU A 747 -24.11 -17.65 -20.28
CA GLU A 747 -24.52 -16.27 -20.65
C GLU A 747 -23.34 -15.38 -21.06
N CYS A 748 -22.14 -15.95 -21.27
CA CYS A 748 -20.94 -15.19 -21.62
C CYS A 748 -20.18 -15.80 -22.82
N ARG A 749 -19.63 -14.92 -23.67
CA ARG A 749 -18.74 -15.29 -24.77
C ARG A 749 -17.37 -15.64 -24.20
N VAL A 750 -16.93 -16.87 -24.45
CA VAL A 750 -15.59 -17.34 -24.09
C VAL A 750 -14.59 -16.83 -25.13
N ILE A 751 -13.55 -16.14 -24.65
CA ILE A 751 -12.44 -15.65 -25.47
C ILE A 751 -11.17 -16.46 -25.20
N GLY A 752 -10.99 -16.93 -23.96
CA GLY A 752 -9.89 -17.80 -23.56
C GLY A 752 -10.29 -18.83 -22.50
N GLU A 753 -9.57 -19.94 -22.49
CA GLU A 753 -9.76 -21.10 -21.63
C GLU A 753 -8.45 -21.50 -20.95
N TYR A 754 -8.50 -22.09 -19.76
CA TYR A 754 -7.33 -22.68 -19.13
C TYR A 754 -6.83 -23.91 -19.90
N ILE A 755 -5.53 -23.94 -20.20
CA ILE A 755 -4.92 -24.90 -21.15
C ILE A 755 -5.09 -26.37 -20.72
N GLU A 756 -5.10 -26.68 -19.42
CA GLU A 756 -5.24 -28.07 -18.94
C GLU A 756 -6.69 -28.51 -18.70
N THR A 757 -7.65 -27.59 -18.54
CA THR A 757 -9.03 -27.92 -18.13
C THR A 757 -10.10 -27.58 -19.15
N GLY A 758 -9.81 -26.72 -20.14
CA GLY A 758 -10.81 -26.19 -21.07
C GLY A 758 -11.87 -25.30 -20.39
N LEU A 759 -11.63 -24.85 -19.16
CA LEU A 759 -12.58 -24.04 -18.41
C LEU A 759 -12.44 -22.55 -18.75
N PRO A 760 -13.53 -21.79 -18.99
CA PRO A 760 -13.48 -20.39 -19.40
C PRO A 760 -12.74 -19.47 -18.43
N SER A 761 -11.61 -18.93 -18.87
CA SER A 761 -10.70 -18.10 -18.07
C SER A 761 -10.65 -16.64 -18.51
N LEU A 762 -11.00 -16.34 -19.76
CA LEU A 762 -11.23 -14.99 -20.26
C LEU A 762 -12.60 -14.96 -20.94
N THR A 763 -13.56 -14.22 -20.37
CA THR A 763 -14.94 -14.17 -20.88
C THR A 763 -15.52 -12.76 -20.85
N VAL A 764 -16.52 -12.51 -21.70
CA VAL A 764 -17.33 -11.28 -21.67
C VAL A 764 -18.82 -11.57 -21.67
N ALA A 765 -19.60 -10.76 -20.94
CA ALA A 765 -21.05 -10.70 -21.07
C ALA A 765 -21.45 -9.27 -21.46
N GLU A 766 -22.46 -9.16 -22.32
CA GLU A 766 -23.04 -7.88 -22.75
C GLU A 766 -24.49 -7.81 -22.28
N TYR A 767 -24.84 -6.69 -21.63
CA TYR A 767 -26.18 -6.37 -21.16
C TYR A 767 -26.63 -5.06 -21.81
N ASP A 768 -27.92 -4.77 -21.81
CA ASP A 768 -28.54 -3.65 -22.55
C ASP A 768 -27.84 -2.30 -22.34
N HIS A 769 -27.29 -2.07 -21.14
CA HIS A 769 -26.70 -0.79 -20.73
C HIS A 769 -25.31 -0.92 -20.09
N TRP A 770 -24.64 -2.08 -20.11
CA TRP A 770 -23.28 -2.26 -19.58
C TRP A 770 -22.67 -3.60 -20.01
N ARG A 771 -21.38 -3.82 -19.75
CA ARG A 771 -20.69 -5.09 -20.07
C ARG A 771 -19.81 -5.57 -18.92
N ALA A 772 -19.67 -6.89 -18.78
CA ALA A 772 -18.75 -7.53 -17.85
C ALA A 772 -17.58 -8.18 -18.60
N VAL A 773 -16.37 -8.11 -18.02
CA VAL A 773 -15.18 -8.85 -18.46
C VAL A 773 -14.64 -9.61 -17.25
N PHE A 774 -14.43 -10.91 -17.36
CA PHE A 774 -13.75 -11.71 -16.33
C PHE A 774 -12.41 -12.21 -16.85
N ILE A 775 -11.35 -12.01 -16.05
CA ILE A 775 -9.98 -12.41 -16.32
C ILE A 775 -9.52 -13.29 -15.16
N GLY A 776 -9.71 -14.61 -15.25
CA GLY A 776 -9.37 -15.57 -14.18
C GLY A 776 -7.87 -15.72 -13.91
N GLU A 777 -7.02 -15.26 -14.83
CA GLU A 777 -5.57 -15.15 -14.62
C GLU A 777 -5.20 -14.09 -13.58
N ARG A 778 -3.98 -14.19 -13.04
CA ARG A 778 -3.46 -13.28 -12.00
C ARG A 778 -2.71 -12.06 -12.52
N THR A 779 -2.43 -12.02 -13.82
CA THR A 779 -1.52 -11.05 -14.43
C THR A 779 -2.19 -10.36 -15.61
N LEU A 780 -2.23 -9.04 -15.57
CA LEU A 780 -2.63 -8.21 -16.71
C LEU A 780 -1.46 -7.99 -17.67
N THR A 781 -1.77 -7.61 -18.91
CA THR A 781 -0.79 -7.10 -19.88
C THR A 781 -1.28 -5.78 -20.47
N PRO A 782 -0.37 -4.87 -20.86
CA PRO A 782 -0.72 -3.66 -21.61
C PRO A 782 -1.57 -3.93 -22.84
N GLU A 783 -1.23 -4.97 -23.61
CA GLU A 783 -1.94 -5.39 -24.81
C GLU A 783 -3.40 -5.77 -24.54
N LEU A 784 -3.67 -6.53 -23.45
CA LEU A 784 -5.02 -6.92 -23.07
C LEU A 784 -5.85 -5.71 -22.63
N LEU A 785 -5.26 -4.80 -21.87
CA LEU A 785 -5.93 -3.57 -21.43
C LEU A 785 -6.28 -2.65 -22.60
N ARG A 786 -5.38 -2.48 -23.59
CA ARG A 786 -5.69 -1.74 -24.82
C ARG A 786 -6.79 -2.38 -25.65
N GLY A 787 -6.79 -3.71 -25.77
CA GLY A 787 -7.85 -4.44 -26.46
C GLY A 787 -9.23 -4.24 -25.80
N ILE A 788 -9.29 -4.24 -24.46
CA ILE A 788 -10.52 -3.92 -23.71
C ILE A 788 -10.93 -2.46 -23.93
N ALA A 789 -9.99 -1.51 -23.87
CA ALA A 789 -10.25 -0.09 -24.12
C ALA A 789 -10.87 0.15 -25.51
N ARG A 790 -10.22 -0.35 -26.57
CA ARG A 790 -10.70 -0.21 -27.95
C ARG A 790 -12.06 -0.89 -28.18
N TRP A 791 -12.35 -2.00 -27.49
CA TRP A 791 -13.67 -2.65 -27.51
C TRP A 791 -14.76 -1.88 -26.75
N ALA A 792 -14.38 -1.11 -25.72
CA ALA A 792 -15.28 -0.27 -24.93
C ALA A 792 -15.57 1.11 -25.57
N GLY A 793 -14.74 1.52 -26.54
CA GLY A 793 -14.76 2.86 -27.14
C GLY A 793 -13.82 3.87 -26.48
N VAL A 794 -12.89 3.40 -25.63
CA VAL A 794 -11.89 4.25 -24.95
C VAL A 794 -10.67 4.48 -25.83
N HIS A 795 -10.12 5.70 -25.76
CA HIS A 795 -8.94 6.11 -26.52
C HIS A 795 -7.65 5.45 -26.00
N VAL A 796 -6.70 5.27 -26.90
CA VAL A 796 -5.37 4.72 -26.60
C VAL A 796 -4.33 5.70 -27.13
N TRP A 797 -3.66 6.39 -26.22
CA TRP A 797 -2.72 7.47 -26.51
C TRP A 797 -1.40 6.96 -27.11
N CYS A 798 -0.85 5.85 -26.62
CA CYS A 798 0.34 5.23 -27.22
C CYS A 798 0.38 3.71 -26.97
N ALA A 799 0.80 2.94 -27.96
CA ALA A 799 0.71 1.47 -27.96
C ALA A 799 2.06 0.73 -27.81
N THR A 800 3.14 1.44 -27.47
CA THR A 800 4.52 0.91 -27.45
C THR A 800 4.95 0.27 -26.12
N ASN A 801 4.09 0.26 -25.10
CA ASN A 801 4.35 -0.21 -23.71
C ASN A 801 5.33 0.65 -22.87
N ASP A 802 5.64 1.86 -23.35
CA ASP A 802 6.24 2.92 -22.54
C ASP A 802 5.26 3.42 -21.47
N VAL A 803 5.74 4.20 -20.50
CA VAL A 803 4.87 4.80 -19.47
C VAL A 803 4.07 5.92 -20.10
N VAL A 804 2.75 5.96 -19.89
CA VAL A 804 1.87 7.01 -20.43
C VAL A 804 0.90 7.48 -19.36
N GLN A 805 0.82 8.80 -19.19
CA GLN A 805 -0.08 9.46 -18.25
C GLN A 805 -0.85 10.52 -19.00
N ALA A 806 -2.18 10.41 -19.04
CA ALA A 806 -3.04 11.31 -19.80
C ALA A 806 -4.09 11.94 -18.89
N ARG A 807 -4.12 13.28 -18.87
CA ARG A 807 -5.16 14.14 -18.30
C ARG A 807 -5.27 15.38 -19.20
N PRO A 808 -5.96 15.28 -20.36
CA PRO A 808 -6.00 16.36 -21.33
C PRO A 808 -6.39 17.70 -20.70
N PRO A 809 -5.70 18.81 -21.04
CA PRO A 809 -4.77 18.96 -22.15
C PRO A 809 -3.37 18.35 -21.93
N LEU A 810 -3.01 17.84 -20.75
CA LEU A 810 -1.68 17.27 -20.49
C LEU A 810 -1.59 15.78 -20.89
N VAL A 811 -0.51 15.43 -21.61
CA VAL A 811 -0.10 14.04 -21.87
C VAL A 811 1.40 13.90 -21.65
N HIS A 812 1.79 13.02 -20.73
CA HIS A 812 3.18 12.66 -20.46
C HIS A 812 3.50 11.26 -21.00
N ILE A 813 4.63 11.13 -21.68
CA ILE A 813 5.23 9.85 -22.09
C ILE A 813 6.64 9.76 -21.49
N HIS A 814 6.96 8.65 -20.83
CA HIS A 814 8.33 8.30 -20.42
C HIS A 814 8.77 7.00 -21.10
N ALA A 815 9.80 7.11 -21.94
CA ALA A 815 10.26 6.07 -22.83
C ALA A 815 11.04 4.98 -22.08
N SER A 816 10.47 3.78 -22.05
CA SER A 816 11.05 2.59 -21.45
C SER A 816 12.00 1.84 -22.37
N LYS A 817 12.03 2.21 -23.65
CA LYS A 817 13.06 1.86 -24.64
C LYS A 817 13.22 3.01 -25.62
N GLY A 818 14.41 3.19 -26.18
CA GLY A 818 14.61 4.14 -27.28
C GLY A 818 13.80 3.76 -28.54
N GLY A 819 13.38 4.76 -29.33
CA GLY A 819 12.69 4.60 -30.61
C GLY A 819 11.60 5.64 -30.87
N GLU A 820 10.95 5.52 -32.03
CA GLU A 820 9.78 6.34 -32.40
C GLU A 820 8.54 5.98 -31.57
N LYS A 821 7.85 7.01 -31.08
CA LYS A 821 6.64 6.93 -30.24
C LYS A 821 5.47 7.60 -30.97
N PRO A 822 4.39 6.87 -31.33
CA PRO A 822 3.18 7.46 -31.89
C PRO A 822 2.25 7.93 -30.75
N LEU A 823 2.18 9.24 -30.53
CA LEU A 823 1.13 9.89 -29.75
C LEU A 823 -0.13 10.01 -30.60
N ASN A 824 -1.11 9.16 -30.31
CA ASN A 824 -2.41 9.09 -30.98
C ASN A 824 -3.36 10.08 -30.30
N LEU A 825 -4.13 10.85 -31.07
CA LEU A 825 -5.07 11.86 -30.58
C LEU A 825 -6.53 11.45 -30.92
N PRO A 826 -7.52 11.76 -30.07
CA PRO A 826 -8.91 11.32 -30.29
C PRO A 826 -9.60 12.04 -31.46
N ALA A 827 -9.07 13.20 -31.86
CA ALA A 827 -9.50 14.02 -32.99
C ALA A 827 -8.25 14.67 -33.62
N PRO A 828 -8.36 15.34 -34.80
CA PRO A 828 -7.27 16.15 -35.33
C PRO A 828 -6.99 17.34 -34.39
N LEU A 829 -5.91 17.25 -33.61
CA LEU A 829 -5.54 18.23 -32.58
C LEU A 829 -4.12 18.75 -32.81
N TRP A 830 -3.85 19.96 -32.33
CA TRP A 830 -2.49 20.51 -32.26
C TRP A 830 -1.77 19.89 -31.06
N VAL A 831 -0.45 19.73 -31.19
CA VAL A 831 0.43 19.23 -30.14
C VAL A 831 1.51 20.26 -29.88
N TYR A 832 1.74 20.59 -28.61
CA TYR A 832 2.85 21.43 -28.16
C TYR A 832 3.69 20.69 -27.13
N ASP A 833 4.96 20.45 -27.46
CA ASP A 833 5.92 19.84 -26.54
C ASP A 833 6.38 20.89 -25.53
N LEU A 834 5.99 20.73 -24.26
CA LEU A 834 6.42 21.59 -23.15
C LEU A 834 7.90 21.39 -22.78
N THR A 835 8.51 20.32 -23.26
CA THR A 835 9.92 19.95 -23.02
C THR A 835 10.87 20.59 -24.03
N GLU A 836 10.42 20.75 -25.28
CA GLU A 836 11.20 21.35 -26.37
C GLU A 836 10.74 22.78 -26.74
N GLY A 837 9.52 23.16 -26.35
CA GLY A 837 8.91 24.45 -26.69
C GLY A 837 8.32 24.53 -28.10
N ILE A 838 8.05 23.39 -28.74
CA ILE A 838 7.73 23.28 -30.18
C ILE A 838 6.25 22.91 -30.38
N MET A 839 5.58 23.60 -31.31
CA MET A 839 4.23 23.29 -31.79
C MET A 839 4.29 22.42 -33.06
N SER A 840 3.35 21.50 -33.26
CA SER A 840 3.11 20.85 -34.54
C SER A 840 2.82 21.85 -35.67
N GLU A 841 3.18 21.54 -36.91
CA GLU A 841 2.92 22.45 -38.06
C GLU A 841 1.42 22.56 -38.39
N GLU A 842 0.66 21.49 -38.13
CA GLU A 842 -0.79 21.39 -38.33
C GLU A 842 -1.46 20.59 -37.20
N ALA A 843 -2.79 20.43 -37.30
CA ALA A 843 -3.56 19.53 -36.44
C ALA A 843 -3.49 18.09 -36.96
N VAL A 844 -3.10 17.14 -36.11
CA VAL A 844 -2.81 15.75 -36.50
C VAL A 844 -3.66 14.74 -35.71
N LEU A 845 -3.80 13.51 -36.23
CA LEU A 845 -4.36 12.36 -35.51
C LEU A 845 -3.27 11.49 -34.84
N GLU A 846 -2.04 11.58 -35.35
CA GLU A 846 -0.87 10.89 -34.83
C GLU A 846 0.33 11.87 -34.89
N HIS A 847 0.99 12.08 -33.75
CA HIS A 847 2.24 12.82 -33.66
C HIS A 847 3.37 11.84 -33.32
N ARG A 848 4.47 11.88 -34.08
CA ARG A 848 5.59 10.92 -33.95
C ARG A 848 6.79 11.60 -33.29
N ILE A 849 7.18 11.09 -32.13
CA ILE A 849 8.32 11.62 -31.36
C ILE A 849 9.45 10.58 -31.35
N GLY A 850 10.66 10.98 -31.72
CA GLY A 850 11.85 10.17 -31.49
C GLY A 850 12.34 10.35 -30.05
N MET A 851 12.36 9.28 -29.25
CA MET A 851 12.77 9.35 -27.84
C MET A 851 13.88 8.34 -27.53
N ASN A 852 14.78 8.71 -26.62
CA ASN A 852 15.81 7.85 -26.07
C ASN A 852 15.28 6.99 -24.91
N GLU A 853 16.02 5.98 -24.48
CA GLU A 853 15.66 5.20 -23.29
C GLU A 853 15.83 6.04 -22.03
N GLY A 854 14.80 6.06 -21.17
CA GLY A 854 14.73 6.93 -19.99
C GLY A 854 14.29 8.36 -20.28
N GLU A 855 14.02 8.74 -21.52
CA GLU A 855 13.60 10.10 -21.85
C GLU A 855 12.13 10.35 -21.51
N SER A 856 11.83 11.52 -20.94
CA SER A 856 10.46 11.99 -20.68
C SER A 856 10.09 13.12 -21.64
N ARG A 857 8.83 13.16 -22.07
CA ARG A 857 8.22 14.26 -22.83
C ARG A 857 6.83 14.57 -22.32
N LEU A 858 6.52 15.85 -22.19
CA LEU A 858 5.22 16.36 -21.79
C LEU A 858 4.62 17.21 -22.91
N PHE A 859 3.36 16.94 -23.25
CA PHE A 859 2.65 17.62 -24.33
C PHE A 859 1.40 18.34 -23.79
N LEU A 860 1.11 19.51 -24.35
CA LEU A 860 -0.24 20.05 -24.41
C LEU A 860 -0.92 19.59 -25.71
N VAL A 861 -2.16 19.11 -25.60
CA VAL A 861 -2.99 18.70 -26.75
C VAL A 861 -4.32 19.45 -26.73
N GLY A 862 -4.78 19.92 -27.90
CA GLY A 862 -6.02 20.69 -28.01
C GLY A 862 -6.17 21.43 -29.34
N SER A 863 -7.01 22.46 -29.37
CA SER A 863 -7.02 23.40 -30.50
C SER A 863 -5.80 24.32 -30.47
N ARG A 864 -5.50 25.02 -31.57
CA ARG A 864 -4.37 25.97 -31.58
C ARG A 864 -4.58 27.12 -30.60
N ALA A 865 -5.74 27.77 -30.66
CA ALA A 865 -6.10 28.88 -29.77
C ALA A 865 -6.14 28.44 -28.30
N ALA A 866 -6.57 27.20 -28.02
CA ALA A 866 -6.52 26.59 -26.69
C ALA A 866 -5.10 26.59 -26.10
N ILE A 867 -4.13 26.09 -26.88
CA ILE A 867 -2.74 25.99 -26.44
C ILE A 867 -2.08 27.37 -26.40
N GLU A 868 -2.33 28.23 -27.40
CA GLU A 868 -1.80 29.59 -27.42
C GLU A 868 -2.30 30.40 -26.20
N ALA A 869 -3.60 30.32 -25.84
CA ALA A 869 -4.14 30.94 -24.65
C ALA A 869 -3.62 30.32 -23.34
N LEU A 870 -3.42 29.00 -23.30
CA LEU A 870 -2.76 28.31 -22.18
C LEU A 870 -1.33 28.81 -21.95
N LEU A 871 -0.58 29.11 -23.00
CA LEU A 871 0.81 29.59 -22.94
C LEU A 871 0.89 31.10 -22.64
N THR A 872 0.07 31.94 -23.26
CA THR A 872 0.06 33.39 -23.02
C THR A 872 -0.60 33.80 -21.69
N GLY A 873 -1.56 33.01 -21.20
CA GLY A 873 -2.32 33.31 -19.99
C GLY A 873 -3.50 34.26 -20.19
N THR A 874 -3.97 34.42 -21.44
CA THR A 874 -5.19 35.17 -21.76
C THR A 874 -6.44 34.39 -21.36
N ASP A 875 -7.39 35.03 -20.68
CA ASP A 875 -8.64 34.41 -20.19
C ASP A 875 -9.65 34.02 -21.31
N GLU A 876 -9.36 34.30 -22.58
CA GLU A 876 -10.27 34.13 -23.74
C GLU A 876 -10.52 32.65 -24.14
N GLY A 877 -10.10 31.68 -23.34
CA GLY A 877 -10.19 30.24 -23.61
C GLY A 877 -11.39 29.55 -22.96
N GLU A 878 -12.61 29.82 -23.43
CA GLU A 878 -13.81 29.09 -22.97
C GLU A 878 -14.04 27.77 -23.74
N ASP A 879 -13.75 27.73 -25.05
CA ASP A 879 -14.05 26.59 -25.95
C ASP A 879 -12.98 25.46 -26.01
N LEU A 880 -12.29 25.14 -24.91
CA LEU A 880 -11.18 24.19 -24.98
C LEU A 880 -11.56 22.72 -25.19
N ILE A 881 -12.65 22.27 -24.55
CA ILE A 881 -12.91 20.84 -24.34
C ILE A 881 -13.97 20.27 -25.32
N ALA A 882 -14.73 21.14 -25.98
CA ALA A 882 -15.71 20.77 -27.02
C ALA A 882 -15.11 20.06 -28.26
N LEU A 883 -13.78 19.99 -28.37
CA LEU A 883 -13.03 19.27 -29.42
C LEU A 883 -12.23 18.06 -28.89
N ILE A 884 -12.19 17.83 -27.57
CA ILE A 884 -11.39 16.76 -26.94
C ILE A 884 -12.28 15.61 -26.47
N GLU A 885 -13.56 15.85 -26.14
CA GLU A 885 -14.51 14.76 -25.87
C GLU A 885 -14.71 13.87 -27.13
N PRO A 886 -14.36 12.58 -27.10
CA PRO A 886 -14.75 11.66 -28.16
C PRO A 886 -16.26 11.48 -28.09
N THR A 887 -16.97 11.76 -29.19
CA THR A 887 -18.45 11.81 -29.21
C THR A 887 -19.08 10.50 -28.73
N ALA A 888 -19.49 10.45 -27.47
CA ALA A 888 -20.43 9.45 -26.99
C ALA A 888 -21.75 9.65 -27.73
N ALA A 889 -22.26 8.60 -28.38
CA ALA A 889 -23.52 8.70 -29.10
C ALA A 889 -24.68 8.89 -28.11
N HIS A 890 -25.10 10.14 -27.91
CA HIS A 890 -26.23 10.49 -27.04
C HIS A 890 -27.52 9.84 -27.55
N SER A 891 -27.94 8.75 -26.90
CA SER A 891 -29.29 8.22 -27.05
C SER A 891 -30.29 9.19 -26.41
N THR A 892 -30.99 9.96 -27.24
CA THR A 892 -31.96 10.96 -26.78
C THR A 892 -33.28 10.31 -26.34
N GLU A 893 -33.40 10.01 -25.05
CA GLU A 893 -34.66 9.64 -24.39
C GLU A 893 -34.89 10.44 -23.09
N PRO A 894 -36.14 10.59 -22.61
CA PRO A 894 -36.57 11.78 -21.88
C PRO A 894 -36.17 11.80 -20.40
N SER A 895 -36.01 13.02 -19.89
CA SER A 895 -35.65 13.32 -18.50
C SER A 895 -36.72 12.86 -17.50
N TRP A 896 -36.39 11.86 -16.70
CA TRP A 896 -37.14 11.55 -15.48
C TRP A 896 -36.66 12.43 -14.32
N SER A 897 -37.55 13.26 -13.81
CA SER A 897 -37.30 14.11 -12.64
C SER A 897 -37.27 13.27 -11.36
N ALA A 898 -36.09 12.80 -10.97
CA ALA A 898 -35.88 12.19 -9.66
C ALA A 898 -36.06 13.24 -8.56
N HIS A 899 -37.06 13.04 -7.69
CA HIS A 899 -37.16 13.83 -6.46
C HIS A 899 -35.97 13.53 -5.52
N PRO A 900 -35.49 14.51 -4.75
CA PRO A 900 -34.32 14.35 -3.89
C PRO A 900 -34.68 13.59 -2.60
N ASP A 901 -34.76 12.26 -2.69
CA ASP A 901 -34.82 11.41 -1.49
C ASP A 901 -33.53 11.60 -0.67
N LEU A 902 -33.71 12.05 0.57
CA LEU A 902 -32.62 12.34 1.51
C LEU A 902 -31.92 11.05 1.96
N LEU A 903 -30.85 10.68 1.25
CA LEU A 903 -29.87 9.73 1.75
C LEU A 903 -29.08 10.37 2.89
N ASP A 904 -29.46 10.00 4.10
CA ASP A 904 -28.94 10.46 5.40
C ASP A 904 -27.41 10.36 5.50
N GLU A 905 -26.76 11.48 5.81
CA GLU A 905 -25.30 11.58 5.92
C GLU A 905 -24.74 10.82 7.14
N ALA A 906 -25.60 10.44 8.11
CA ALA A 906 -25.24 9.53 9.20
C ALA A 906 -24.72 8.15 8.72
N ALA A 907 -25.04 7.73 7.50
CA ALA A 907 -24.66 6.44 6.94
C ALA A 907 -23.14 6.25 6.70
N ILE A 908 -22.34 7.34 6.73
CA ILE A 908 -20.88 7.26 6.59
C ILE A 908 -20.19 7.00 7.95
N ALA A 909 -20.85 7.29 9.06
CA ALA A 909 -20.22 7.35 10.38
C ALA A 909 -20.70 6.25 11.37
N LEU A 910 -20.92 5.00 10.94
CA LEU A 910 -21.03 3.84 11.86
C LEU A 910 -20.93 2.48 11.15
N VAL A 911 -19.96 1.64 11.55
CA VAL A 911 -19.93 0.22 11.15
C VAL A 911 -20.95 -0.56 11.98
N GLN A 912 -22.11 -0.85 11.38
CA GLN A 912 -23.24 -1.55 11.99
C GLN A 912 -23.58 -2.86 11.24
N PRO A 913 -23.08 -4.03 11.67
CA PRO A 913 -23.72 -5.30 11.32
C PRO A 913 -25.12 -5.39 11.95
N LEU A 914 -26.11 -5.72 11.11
CA LEU A 914 -27.52 -5.90 11.45
C LEU A 914 -27.75 -7.08 12.43
N PRO A 915 -28.85 -7.08 13.21
CA PRO A 915 -29.19 -8.17 14.12
C PRO A 915 -29.64 -9.43 13.37
N MET A 916 -29.21 -10.60 13.87
CA MET A 916 -29.69 -11.91 13.43
C MET A 916 -31.02 -12.24 14.12
N SER A 917 -32.15 -11.89 13.50
CA SER A 917 -33.50 -12.28 13.96
C SER A 917 -34.26 -12.99 12.84
N GLY A 918 -33.90 -14.26 12.60
CA GLY A 918 -34.72 -15.19 11.82
C GLY A 918 -35.46 -16.13 12.77
N GLU A 919 -36.79 -16.00 12.84
CA GLU A 919 -37.62 -16.95 13.58
C GLU A 919 -37.62 -18.31 12.87
N ALA A 920 -37.59 -19.40 13.65
CA ALA A 920 -37.57 -20.75 13.10
C ALA A 920 -38.99 -21.21 12.72
N PRO A 921 -39.27 -21.56 11.45
CA PRO A 921 -40.52 -22.22 11.10
C PRO A 921 -40.54 -23.63 11.71
N ALA A 922 -41.67 -24.00 12.33
CA ALA A 922 -41.79 -25.23 13.11
C ALA A 922 -41.89 -26.51 12.24
N GLU A 923 -41.50 -27.64 12.84
CA GLU A 923 -41.65 -28.98 12.24
C GLU A 923 -43.15 -29.35 12.07
N PRO A 924 -43.60 -29.75 10.86
CA PRO A 924 -44.86 -30.47 10.71
C PRO A 924 -44.67 -31.95 11.09
N ARG A 925 -45.57 -32.49 11.90
CA ARG A 925 -45.55 -33.90 12.33
C ARG A 925 -46.07 -34.84 11.24
N LEU A 926 -45.59 -36.10 11.29
CA LEU A 926 -46.09 -37.21 10.49
C LEU A 926 -47.39 -37.80 11.06
N GLU A 927 -48.44 -37.87 10.25
CA GLU A 927 -49.61 -38.75 10.43
C GLU A 927 -50.11 -39.22 9.03
N GLY A 928 -50.78 -40.38 8.95
CA GLY A 928 -51.80 -40.60 7.90
C GLY A 928 -51.48 -41.48 6.66
N GLU A 929 -51.22 -42.78 6.88
CA GLU A 929 -51.71 -43.90 6.02
C GLU A 929 -51.16 -44.11 4.58
N VAL A 930 -51.59 -45.24 3.98
CA VAL A 930 -50.97 -46.05 2.91
C VAL A 930 -52.12 -46.73 2.14
N PRO A 931 -52.19 -46.74 0.79
CA PRO A 931 -51.67 -47.91 0.04
C PRO A 931 -51.30 -47.75 -1.46
N ALA A 932 -50.32 -48.54 -1.92
CA ALA A 932 -50.49 -49.58 -2.96
C ALA A 932 -49.18 -50.38 -3.19
N GLU A 933 -49.29 -51.64 -3.62
CA GLU A 933 -48.13 -52.52 -3.88
C GLU A 933 -47.58 -52.38 -5.32
N LEU A 934 -46.30 -52.72 -5.52
CA LEU A 934 -45.94 -53.73 -6.53
C LEU A 934 -44.61 -54.43 -6.21
N ARG A 935 -44.59 -55.75 -6.47
CA ARG A 935 -43.52 -56.74 -6.23
C ARG A 935 -42.68 -56.95 -7.51
N LEU A 936 -41.52 -57.63 -7.54
CA LEU A 936 -40.70 -58.35 -6.55
C LEU A 936 -39.25 -57.75 -6.59
N GLU A 937 -38.05 -58.36 -6.45
CA GLU A 937 -37.56 -59.75 -6.29
C GLU A 937 -36.21 -59.77 -5.52
N GLY A 938 -35.40 -60.84 -5.63
CA GLY A 938 -34.09 -61.00 -4.96
C GLY A 938 -32.86 -60.89 -5.90
N GLU A 939 -31.65 -61.33 -5.52
CA GLU A 939 -31.21 -62.00 -4.29
C GLU A 939 -29.80 -61.54 -3.85
N ALA A 940 -29.43 -61.83 -2.60
CA ALA A 940 -28.06 -61.85 -2.07
C ALA A 940 -27.80 -63.27 -1.49
N PRO A 941 -26.57 -63.71 -1.12
CA PRO A 941 -25.88 -63.16 0.06
C PRO A 941 -24.33 -63.35 0.15
N ALA A 942 -23.81 -63.01 1.35
CA ALA A 942 -22.76 -63.73 2.12
C ALA A 942 -21.28 -63.25 2.09
N GLU A 943 -20.90 -62.58 3.19
CA GLU A 943 -19.59 -62.76 3.85
C GLU A 943 -19.57 -64.11 4.66
N PRO A 944 -18.68 -64.37 5.67
CA PRO A 944 -17.36 -63.78 6.02
C PRO A 944 -16.27 -64.84 6.37
N LYS A 945 -15.03 -64.39 6.63
CA LYS A 945 -14.22 -64.67 7.87
C LYS A 945 -12.70 -64.79 7.68
N ARG A 946 -12.01 -64.26 8.70
CA ARG A 946 -10.57 -64.37 9.06
C ARG A 946 -10.01 -65.81 9.01
N THR A 947 -8.74 -66.00 8.62
CA THR A 947 -7.62 -66.24 9.59
C THR A 947 -6.22 -66.52 8.99
N ALA A 948 -5.20 -66.03 9.72
CA ALA A 948 -3.84 -66.55 9.97
C ALA A 948 -3.02 -67.41 8.94
N LYS A 949 -1.91 -66.81 8.50
CA LYS A 949 -0.50 -67.32 8.58
C LYS A 949 -0.10 -68.68 7.93
N ARG A 950 0.69 -68.55 6.84
CA ARG A 950 2.13 -68.97 6.75
C ARG A 950 2.46 -70.49 6.62
N THR A 951 2.89 -70.97 5.43
CA THR A 951 4.28 -71.51 5.19
C THR A 951 4.65 -71.95 3.74
N LYS A 952 5.74 -71.36 3.22
CA LYS A 952 6.92 -71.95 2.51
C LYS A 952 6.82 -72.89 1.25
N ARG A 953 7.58 -72.46 0.21
CA ARG A 953 8.52 -73.23 -0.68
C ARG A 953 7.93 -74.13 -1.79
N ALA A 954 8.55 -74.35 -2.97
CA ALA A 954 9.75 -73.81 -3.67
C ALA A 954 9.61 -74.11 -5.22
N LYS A 955 10.58 -74.24 -6.16
CA LYS A 955 12.07 -74.39 -6.19
C LYS A 955 12.66 -74.15 -7.61
N GLY A 956 13.68 -73.30 -7.75
CA GLY A 956 14.60 -73.20 -8.91
C GLY A 956 15.49 -71.95 -8.78
N HIS A 957 16.77 -72.04 -8.44
CA HIS A 957 17.97 -72.29 -9.27
C HIS A 957 18.29 -71.11 -10.23
N ASP A 958 19.51 -70.55 -10.27
CA ASP A 958 20.83 -70.96 -9.72
C ASP A 958 21.57 -69.77 -9.02
N ARG A 959 22.38 -69.96 -7.96
CA ARG A 959 23.87 -70.07 -7.90
C ARG A 959 24.65 -68.94 -8.59
N HIS A 960 25.78 -68.40 -8.09
CA HIS A 960 26.65 -68.55 -6.90
C HIS A 960 27.58 -67.30 -6.87
N THR A 961 28.33 -66.83 -5.85
CA THR A 961 28.64 -67.21 -4.44
C THR A 961 29.21 -65.97 -3.72
N GLY A 962 29.26 -65.92 -2.37
CA GLY A 962 30.13 -64.99 -1.62
C GLY A 962 29.54 -64.40 -0.33
N LEU A 963 29.91 -64.95 0.83
CA LEU A 963 29.59 -64.52 2.21
C LEU A 963 30.80 -64.93 3.11
N PRO A 964 31.04 -64.38 4.33
CA PRO A 964 30.02 -64.31 5.40
C PRO A 964 30.12 -63.21 6.51
N LEU A 965 28.94 -62.89 7.11
CA LEU A 965 28.68 -62.59 8.56
C LEU A 965 29.35 -61.34 9.21
N SER A 966 28.82 -60.70 10.27
CA SER A 966 27.61 -60.90 11.11
C SER A 966 27.06 -59.57 11.69
N ALA A 967 25.77 -59.53 12.08
CA ALA A 967 25.07 -58.46 12.84
C ALA A 967 24.85 -58.90 14.32
N PRO A 968 24.01 -58.28 15.20
CA PRO A 968 23.17 -57.05 15.20
C PRO A 968 23.46 -56.18 16.49
N PRO A 969 22.52 -55.47 17.19
CA PRO A 969 21.18 -54.91 16.92
C PRO A 969 21.09 -53.38 17.22
N ALA A 970 19.93 -52.86 17.65
CA ALA A 970 19.63 -51.42 17.87
C ALA A 970 19.31 -51.07 19.34
N THR A 971 19.46 -49.78 19.73
CA THR A 971 18.58 -48.97 20.64
C THR A 971 19.08 -47.53 20.81
N ASP A 972 18.14 -46.58 20.90
CA ASP A 972 18.03 -45.35 21.71
C ASP A 972 19.16 -44.28 21.89
N ASP A 973 18.71 -43.03 21.70
CA ASP A 973 18.96 -41.77 22.46
C ASP A 973 20.22 -40.86 22.37
N LEU A 974 19.90 -39.56 22.45
CA LEU A 974 20.63 -38.38 22.97
C LEU A 974 22.02 -37.90 22.47
N LEU A 975 22.01 -36.62 22.04
CA LEU A 975 22.96 -35.51 22.30
C LEU A 975 24.38 -35.43 21.68
N GLN A 976 24.61 -34.26 21.06
CA GLN A 976 25.83 -33.44 21.02
C GLN A 976 27.10 -33.89 20.26
N SER A 977 27.21 -33.28 19.06
CA SER A 977 28.38 -32.50 18.61
C SER A 977 29.67 -33.21 18.16
N ILE A 978 30.25 -32.68 17.08
CA ILE A 978 31.67 -32.34 16.98
C ILE A 978 31.83 -31.20 15.96
N ARG A 979 32.84 -30.35 16.17
CA ARG A 979 33.17 -29.20 15.30
C ARG A 979 34.15 -29.61 14.22
N TRP A 980 34.10 -28.93 13.08
CA TRP A 980 35.31 -28.67 12.28
C TRP A 980 35.64 -27.18 12.28
N ARG A 981 36.95 -26.87 12.24
CA ARG A 981 37.49 -25.52 12.44
C ARG A 981 37.68 -24.81 11.10
N LYS A 982 37.52 -23.49 11.12
CA LYS A 982 38.15 -22.60 10.12
C LYS A 982 39.67 -22.84 10.12
N GLN A 983 40.28 -22.84 8.93
CA GLN A 983 41.69 -22.47 8.75
C GLN A 983 41.77 -21.02 8.29
N SER A 984 42.95 -20.42 8.44
CA SER A 984 43.22 -19.00 8.24
C SER A 984 44.52 -18.80 7.47
N ALA A 985 44.51 -17.88 6.50
CA ALA A 985 45.69 -17.14 6.06
C ALA A 985 45.41 -15.65 6.37
N LYS A 986 46.28 -14.86 7.01
CA LYS A 986 47.74 -14.66 6.95
C LYS A 986 48.17 -13.54 5.99
N GLU A 987 48.28 -12.35 6.58
CA GLU A 987 49.48 -11.49 6.54
C GLU A 987 50.79 -12.32 6.72
N ASP A 988 51.96 -11.91 6.25
CA ASP A 988 52.36 -10.65 5.60
C ASP A 988 53.62 -10.88 4.74
N SER A 989 53.78 -10.15 3.63
CA SER A 989 55.05 -9.54 3.13
C SER A 989 54.89 -8.97 1.71
N ASN A 990 55.12 -7.65 1.57
CA ASN A 990 55.35 -6.94 0.30
C ASN A 990 56.81 -7.16 -0.19
N PRO A 991 57.24 -6.72 -1.40
CA PRO A 991 56.67 -5.71 -2.29
C PRO A 991 55.66 -6.22 -3.33
#